data_AF-A0A1W1BXZ9-F1
#
_entry.id   AF-A0A1W1BXZ9-F1
#
_cell.length_a   1.000
_cell.length_b   1.000
_cell.length_c   1.000
_cell.angle_alpha   90.00
_cell.angle_beta   90.00
_cell.angle_gamma   90.00
#
_symmetry.space_group_name_H-M   'P 1'
#
loop_
_entity.id
_entity.type
_entity.pdbx_description
1 polymer ?
#
loop_
_entity_poly.entity_id
_entity_poly.type
_entity_poly.pdbx_seq_one_letter_code
_entity_poly.pdbx_strand_id
1 'polypeptide(L)'
;MRFVIAILFFITTLFANLEDKSAIVYYGKDISYPLVGIHDYIIVQPDQINTYTHGFSLYKNKMYAYVSIGELDRDLAIYKDINASWIKAENKAWKSDALDITNKAYQEFIFSHQIESQIKRGFKNFFFDTLDSYYLYSKTTLEQKRAQDALVDFINEFHKRYPDARLVINRGFDIIDRVHNSITAVLFESYYKGLNAKDLSYKTVSDKDREWLDYYLDKIKSYNLDIIAVDYTDNTEVAKQTIQKLQKKGFIPYVADKHLITYGQSSKNAIKREILTLTYAPQYDIIVQEAHEYGALPLEYLGYIQKLYRIEKQLPKLATLQRYAGIVIWLRNHYPHPKKLLKWINAARKTGIKIAIVGNFGFDAKKDELKSLGIYIHKNKQMPKRSILKEDPMIGYEIMPSMAYNSQKIICKACKPLLQYSYEDNSTSTPAAITPWGGYLVEEAYITDINKENLWVVNPFQFFAQALRLQKLPVADPTTENGKRLFFSHVDGDGIMNRVEGNFGTFSGDALLNHIFKKYPLPISVSVIGAEIDPQGLYPKLSPKLIKIAKQIFALPNIEPASHTFTHTFFWGKIHNGTLEPKYRLKPKGYKYSLKRELKTTLDNINTKYIKPNKKPKAKTIFWSGDCAPRVNALDFIYKHHILAINGGDTTIQNTSPWLTLVAPFGLKRGDYYQIYTGAQNENVFTNDWLGPFWGFKRVTQTFKLTNSPRRLKPIDVYFHLYSGSKQASLEALKYVFDWAMKQDTMPIFTSEYIPKVMDMYEVSVAHEKNRWLFSGMRDLKTIRFEDYNGTFDLSASKNIAGFSHFENHTYVSLGTQDYALITTAQSLEHKQAYMLEANGKLAAFEDNNQTKIYKFKGYMPLYITAHVPAGCQAEIQPNPYTKTLKNSIATFKFRKAKEATMRLECH
;
A
#
# COMPACT_ATOMS: atom_id res chain seq x y z
N MET A 1 -67.97 13.89 6.88
CA MET A 1 -66.64 14.00 7.52
C MET A 1 -66.17 12.64 7.98
N ARG A 2 -65.28 11.98 7.23
CA ARG A 2 -64.56 10.78 7.68
C ARG A 2 -63.08 11.05 7.48
N PHE A 3 -62.35 11.24 8.57
CA PHE A 3 -60.90 11.38 8.59
C PHE A 3 -60.27 10.01 8.36
N VAL A 4 -59.53 9.86 7.26
CA VAL A 4 -58.62 8.73 7.03
C VAL A 4 -57.24 9.18 7.47
N ILE A 5 -56.76 8.61 8.58
CA ILE A 5 -55.38 8.78 9.05
C ILE A 5 -54.50 7.87 8.18
N ALA A 6 -53.76 8.48 7.25
CA ALA A 6 -52.71 7.79 6.51
C ALA A 6 -51.46 7.69 7.40
N ILE A 7 -51.26 6.52 8.00
CA ILE A 7 -50.00 6.17 8.66
C ILE A 7 -48.96 5.91 7.55
N LEU A 8 -48.12 6.91 7.29
CA LEU A 8 -46.92 6.76 6.48
C LEU A 8 -45.92 5.89 7.24
N PHE A 9 -45.90 4.59 6.93
CA PHE A 9 -44.78 3.72 7.26
C PHE A 9 -43.56 4.21 6.46
N PHE A 10 -42.70 5.01 7.10
CA PHE A 10 -41.34 5.20 6.64
C PHE A 10 -40.61 3.85 6.76
N ILE A 11 -40.59 3.09 5.67
CA ILE A 11 -39.64 2.00 5.49
C ILE A 11 -38.28 2.68 5.32
N THR A 12 -37.60 2.97 6.44
CA THR A 12 -36.16 3.24 6.42
C THR A 12 -35.52 1.95 5.97
N THR A 13 -35.16 1.90 4.70
CA THR A 13 -34.22 0.92 4.18
C THR A 13 -32.92 1.15 4.96
N LEU A 14 -32.68 0.32 5.97
CA LEU A 14 -31.40 0.18 6.67
C LEU A 14 -30.37 -0.30 5.63
N PHE A 15 -29.86 0.64 4.85
CA PHE A 15 -28.65 0.45 4.08
C PHE A 15 -27.47 0.48 5.06
N ALA A 16 -26.48 -0.38 4.82
CA ALA A 16 -25.33 -0.55 5.69
C ALA A 16 -24.50 0.74 5.74
N ASN A 17 -24.43 1.38 6.90
CA ASN A 17 -23.69 2.62 7.07
C ASN A 17 -22.18 2.28 7.11
N LEU A 18 -21.33 3.08 6.46
CA LEU A 18 -19.87 2.91 6.55
C LEU A 18 -19.31 3.03 7.98
N GLU A 19 -20.09 3.57 8.90
CA GLU A 19 -19.79 3.64 10.33
C GLU A 19 -20.17 2.37 11.10
N ASP A 20 -20.97 1.47 10.51
CA ASP A 20 -21.29 0.18 11.12
C ASP A 20 -20.03 -0.63 11.32
N LYS A 21 -19.98 -1.38 12.42
CA LYS A 21 -18.90 -2.33 12.66
C LYS A 21 -18.95 -3.46 11.64
N SER A 22 -17.77 -3.94 11.23
CA SER A 22 -17.65 -5.13 10.38
C SER A 22 -16.58 -6.09 10.86
N ALA A 23 -16.72 -7.34 10.45
CA ALA A 23 -15.81 -8.42 10.80
C ALA A 23 -15.37 -9.19 9.54
N ILE A 24 -14.21 -9.82 9.64
CA ILE A 24 -13.70 -10.77 8.65
C ILE A 24 -12.96 -11.90 9.36
N VAL A 25 -13.19 -13.13 8.90
CA VAL A 25 -12.40 -14.31 9.27
C VAL A 25 -11.66 -14.78 8.01
N TYR A 26 -10.32 -14.83 8.08
CA TYR A 26 -9.46 -15.20 6.96
C TYR A 26 -8.29 -16.09 7.40
N TYR A 27 -8.31 -17.35 6.98
CA TYR A 27 -7.29 -18.36 7.31
C TYR A 27 -6.36 -18.69 6.13
N GLY A 28 -6.40 -17.89 5.06
CA GLY A 28 -5.52 -18.04 3.91
C GLY A 28 -4.10 -17.48 4.12
N LYS A 29 -3.15 -17.91 3.27
CA LYS A 29 -1.71 -17.58 3.37
C LYS A 29 -1.28 -16.23 2.79
N ASP A 30 -2.11 -15.62 1.96
CA ASP A 30 -1.76 -14.42 1.18
C ASP A 30 -2.79 -13.32 1.42
N ILE A 31 -2.70 -12.74 2.61
CA ILE A 31 -3.59 -11.68 3.10
C ILE A 31 -3.40 -10.39 2.29
N SER A 32 -4.51 -9.80 1.87
CA SER A 32 -4.56 -8.48 1.23
C SER A 32 -5.06 -7.46 2.25
N TYR A 33 -4.14 -6.66 2.79
CA TYR A 33 -4.48 -5.58 3.71
C TYR A 33 -5.44 -4.53 3.11
N PRO A 34 -5.37 -4.19 1.80
CA PRO A 34 -6.38 -3.37 1.17
C PRO A 34 -7.81 -3.93 1.25
N LEU A 35 -7.97 -5.26 1.39
CA LEU A 35 -9.29 -5.88 1.52
C LEU A 35 -9.74 -6.06 2.96
N VAL A 36 -8.82 -6.26 3.91
CA VAL A 36 -9.19 -6.53 5.31
C VAL A 36 -9.17 -5.29 6.21
N GLY A 37 -8.45 -4.24 5.83
CA GLY A 37 -8.15 -3.10 6.70
C GLY A 37 -9.34 -2.24 7.11
N ILE A 38 -10.45 -2.28 6.36
CA ILE A 38 -11.70 -1.59 6.72
C ILE A 38 -12.43 -2.25 7.89
N HIS A 39 -12.17 -3.52 8.20
CA HIS A 39 -12.91 -4.25 9.23
C HIS A 39 -12.42 -3.92 10.63
N ASP A 40 -13.34 -3.97 11.59
CA ASP A 40 -13.09 -3.69 13.01
C ASP A 40 -12.56 -4.95 13.73
N TYR A 41 -12.99 -6.12 13.26
CA TYR A 41 -12.54 -7.44 13.71
C TYR A 41 -11.89 -8.22 12.55
N ILE A 42 -10.57 -8.39 12.58
CA ILE A 42 -9.81 -9.15 11.56
C ILE A 42 -9.27 -10.42 12.21
N ILE A 43 -10.00 -11.53 12.12
CA ILE A 43 -9.63 -12.82 12.71
C ILE A 43 -8.80 -13.62 11.71
N VAL A 44 -7.60 -14.04 12.13
CA VAL A 44 -6.61 -14.67 11.24
C VAL A 44 -5.95 -15.88 11.89
N GLN A 45 -5.51 -16.82 11.05
CA GLN A 45 -4.65 -17.90 11.49
C GLN A 45 -3.22 -17.36 11.65
N PRO A 46 -2.66 -17.27 12.87
CA PRO A 46 -1.43 -16.54 13.11
C PRO A 46 -0.24 -17.08 12.31
N ASP A 47 -0.15 -18.38 12.09
CA ASP A 47 0.94 -19.01 11.33
C ASP A 47 0.94 -18.68 9.83
N GLN A 48 -0.15 -18.10 9.33
CA GLN A 48 -0.26 -17.62 7.95
C GLN A 48 0.09 -16.13 7.82
N ILE A 49 0.43 -15.45 8.92
CA ILE A 49 0.66 -14.00 8.94
C ILE A 49 2.13 -13.67 9.21
N ASN A 50 2.72 -12.94 8.27
CA ASN A 50 4.02 -12.30 8.45
C ASN A 50 3.85 -10.97 9.21
N THR A 51 4.19 -10.98 10.50
CA THR A 51 4.01 -9.85 11.42
C THR A 51 5.04 -8.72 11.26
N TYR A 52 6.04 -8.90 10.39
CA TYR A 52 7.04 -7.88 10.09
C TYR A 52 6.62 -6.94 8.96
N THR A 53 5.50 -7.21 8.28
CA THR A 53 5.03 -6.42 7.14
C THR A 53 4.48 -5.05 7.54
N HIS A 54 4.50 -4.09 6.60
CA HIS A 54 3.91 -2.76 6.84
C HIS A 54 2.41 -2.85 7.11
N GLY A 55 1.68 -3.63 6.31
CA GLY A 55 0.26 -3.84 6.53
C GLY A 55 -0.08 -4.42 7.90
N PHE A 56 0.69 -5.39 8.43
CA PHE A 56 0.48 -5.87 9.80
C PHE A 56 0.64 -4.73 10.81
N SER A 57 1.70 -3.92 10.66
CA SER A 57 1.95 -2.77 11.53
C SER A 57 0.79 -1.76 11.53
N LEU A 58 0.15 -1.54 10.38
CA LEU A 58 -1.03 -0.66 10.24
C LEU A 58 -2.27 -1.21 10.94
N TYR A 59 -2.52 -2.52 10.84
CA TYR A 59 -3.81 -3.11 11.24
C TYR A 59 -3.76 -4.00 12.49
N LYS A 60 -2.58 -4.22 13.11
CA LYS A 60 -2.42 -5.11 14.28
C LYS A 60 -3.36 -4.85 15.45
N ASN A 61 -3.82 -3.60 15.63
CA ASN A 61 -4.76 -3.25 16.71
C ASN A 61 -6.19 -3.79 16.45
N LYS A 62 -6.50 -4.16 15.20
CA LYS A 62 -7.78 -4.75 14.77
C LYS A 62 -7.67 -6.24 14.47
N MET A 63 -6.46 -6.81 14.53
CA MET A 63 -6.19 -8.21 14.22
C MET A 63 -6.28 -9.07 15.47
N TYR A 64 -6.93 -10.23 15.33
CA TYR A 64 -7.15 -11.23 16.37
C TYR A 64 -6.50 -12.55 15.94
N ALA A 65 -5.55 -13.03 16.73
CA ALA A 65 -4.93 -14.34 16.50
C ALA A 65 -5.89 -15.46 16.92
N TYR A 66 -6.19 -16.37 16.01
CA TYR A 66 -6.92 -17.61 16.32
C TYR A 66 -6.14 -18.48 17.31
N VAL A 67 -6.82 -18.97 18.34
CA VAL A 67 -6.34 -19.94 19.32
C VAL A 67 -7.46 -20.92 19.63
N SER A 68 -7.22 -22.22 19.42
CA SER A 68 -8.16 -23.28 19.81
C SER A 68 -7.89 -23.68 21.26
N ILE A 69 -8.87 -23.52 22.15
CA ILE A 69 -8.71 -23.74 23.59
C ILE A 69 -9.07 -25.17 24.01
N GLY A 70 -10.15 -25.71 23.47
CA GLY A 70 -10.62 -27.05 23.82
C GLY A 70 -10.02 -28.16 22.96
N GLU A 71 -9.42 -27.83 21.82
CA GLU A 71 -8.87 -28.80 20.87
C GLU A 71 -7.49 -28.40 20.36
N LEU A 72 -6.72 -29.38 19.89
CA LEU A 72 -5.48 -29.17 19.17
C LEU A 72 -5.45 -30.00 17.89
N ASP A 73 -5.20 -29.34 16.76
CA ASP A 73 -5.01 -29.98 15.46
C ASP A 73 -3.68 -30.74 15.45
N ARG A 74 -3.73 -32.00 14.99
CA ARG A 74 -2.60 -32.93 14.91
C ARG A 74 -1.50 -32.47 13.95
N ASP A 75 -1.83 -31.62 12.99
CA ASP A 75 -0.88 -31.09 12.02
C ASP A 75 -0.08 -29.88 12.55
N LEU A 76 -0.42 -29.36 13.74
CA LEU A 76 0.31 -28.26 14.36
C LEU A 76 1.66 -28.73 14.90
N ALA A 77 2.71 -27.95 14.65
CA ALA A 77 4.06 -28.27 15.11
C ALA A 77 4.17 -28.40 16.65
N ILE A 78 3.32 -27.70 17.39
CA ILE A 78 3.23 -27.75 18.86
C ILE A 78 2.53 -29.01 19.38
N TYR A 79 1.85 -29.78 18.52
CA TYR A 79 1.15 -30.99 18.94
C TYR A 79 2.12 -32.04 19.51
N LYS A 80 3.36 -32.10 19.01
CA LYS A 80 4.40 -33.01 19.51
C LYS A 80 4.79 -32.76 20.98
N ASP A 81 4.51 -31.56 21.49
CA ASP A 81 4.90 -31.12 22.82
C ASP A 81 3.78 -31.34 23.86
N ILE A 82 2.62 -31.89 23.44
CA ILE A 82 1.51 -32.18 24.36
C ILE A 82 1.75 -33.46 25.16
N ASN A 83 1.28 -33.46 26.41
CA ASN A 83 1.26 -34.67 27.21
C ASN A 83 0.03 -35.52 26.85
N ALA A 84 0.24 -36.81 26.57
CA ALA A 84 -0.85 -37.74 26.24
C ALA A 84 -1.95 -37.81 27.31
N SER A 85 -1.62 -37.56 28.59
CA SER A 85 -2.60 -37.51 29.69
C SER A 85 -3.60 -36.36 29.61
N TRP A 86 -3.34 -35.34 28.79
CA TRP A 86 -4.26 -34.23 28.56
C TRP A 86 -5.34 -34.56 27.54
N ILE A 87 -5.14 -35.59 26.69
CA ILE A 87 -6.08 -35.95 25.62
C ILE A 87 -7.26 -36.73 26.20
N LYS A 88 -8.48 -36.28 25.92
CA LYS A 88 -9.72 -36.89 26.44
C LYS A 88 -10.61 -37.51 25.37
N ALA A 89 -10.61 -36.96 24.15
CA ALA A 89 -11.40 -37.50 23.05
C ALA A 89 -10.80 -37.09 21.69
N GLU A 90 -11.16 -37.83 20.64
CA GLU A 90 -10.84 -37.50 19.25
C GLU A 90 -12.02 -36.78 18.59
N ASN A 91 -11.75 -35.68 17.88
CA ASN A 91 -12.70 -35.04 16.98
C ASN A 91 -12.39 -35.41 15.52
N LYS A 92 -13.03 -36.48 15.04
CA LYS A 92 -12.79 -37.04 13.70
C LYS A 92 -13.14 -36.07 12.56
N ALA A 93 -14.07 -35.14 12.78
CA ALA A 93 -14.50 -34.19 11.75
C ALA A 93 -13.38 -33.20 11.39
N TRP A 94 -12.57 -32.81 12.37
CA TRP A 94 -11.53 -31.78 12.23
C TRP A 94 -10.11 -32.33 12.39
N LYS A 95 -9.94 -33.64 12.58
CA LYS A 95 -8.64 -34.31 12.81
C LYS A 95 -7.86 -33.73 14.00
N SER A 96 -8.60 -33.24 14.99
CA SER A 96 -8.09 -32.66 16.23
C SER A 96 -8.37 -33.57 17.41
N ASP A 97 -7.66 -33.35 18.51
CA ASP A 97 -7.93 -34.00 19.79
C ASP A 97 -8.46 -32.99 20.81
N ALA A 98 -9.49 -33.39 21.55
CA ALA A 98 -10.08 -32.61 22.63
C ALA A 98 -9.28 -32.79 23.92
N LEU A 99 -8.85 -31.68 24.51
CA LEU A 99 -7.96 -31.66 25.67
C LEU A 99 -8.70 -31.32 26.96
N ASP A 100 -8.14 -31.78 28.08
CA ASP A 100 -8.66 -31.57 29.42
C ASP A 100 -8.39 -30.14 29.91
N ILE A 101 -9.35 -29.24 29.71
CA ILE A 101 -9.25 -27.85 30.17
C ILE A 101 -9.18 -27.73 31.70
N THR A 102 -9.56 -28.76 32.45
CA THR A 102 -9.44 -28.76 33.93
C THR A 102 -7.99 -28.98 34.39
N ASN A 103 -7.11 -29.46 33.49
CA ASN A 103 -5.71 -29.67 33.79
C ASN A 103 -4.93 -28.34 33.75
N LYS A 104 -4.41 -27.90 34.91
CA LYS A 104 -3.65 -26.63 35.01
C LYS A 104 -2.35 -26.62 34.20
N ALA A 105 -1.70 -27.76 34.00
CA ALA A 105 -0.51 -27.83 33.15
C ALA A 105 -0.85 -27.62 31.66
N TYR A 106 -2.02 -28.10 31.22
CA TYR A 106 -2.52 -27.80 29.88
C TYR A 106 -2.89 -26.31 29.73
N GLN A 107 -3.56 -25.72 30.72
CA GLN A 107 -3.85 -24.28 30.71
C GLN A 107 -2.57 -23.43 30.56
N GLU A 108 -1.53 -23.75 31.35
CA GLU A 108 -0.25 -23.05 31.26
C GLU A 108 0.46 -23.29 29.92
N PHE A 109 0.36 -24.50 29.36
CA PHE A 109 0.87 -24.79 28.03
C PHE A 109 0.25 -23.89 26.96
N ILE A 110 -1.07 -23.65 26.99
CA ILE A 110 -1.74 -22.74 26.06
C ILE A 110 -1.26 -21.30 26.25
N PHE A 111 -1.14 -20.83 27.50
CA PHE A 111 -0.61 -19.50 27.77
C PHE A 111 0.79 -19.32 27.20
N SER A 112 1.73 -20.22 27.47
CA SER A 112 3.12 -20.05 27.06
C SER A 112 3.35 -20.31 25.56
N HIS A 113 2.73 -21.35 24.98
CA HIS A 113 3.03 -21.79 23.60
C HIS A 113 2.11 -21.17 22.55
N GLN A 114 0.85 -20.87 22.88
CA GLN A 114 -0.08 -20.29 21.91
C GLN A 114 -0.25 -18.79 22.10
N ILE A 115 -0.48 -18.30 23.32
CA ILE A 115 -0.78 -16.89 23.57
C ILE A 115 0.51 -16.04 23.60
N GLU A 116 1.42 -16.30 24.54
CA GLU A 116 2.66 -15.50 24.69
C GLU A 116 3.53 -15.55 23.43
N SER A 117 3.55 -16.68 22.72
CA SER A 117 4.22 -16.83 21.44
C SER A 117 3.70 -15.83 20.40
N GLN A 118 2.38 -15.66 20.30
CA GLN A 118 1.77 -14.68 19.40
C GLN A 118 2.01 -13.23 19.86
N ILE A 119 2.00 -12.95 21.18
CA ILE A 119 2.35 -11.63 21.72
C ILE A 119 3.79 -11.27 21.33
N LYS A 120 4.74 -12.20 21.48
CA LYS A 120 6.15 -12.03 21.08
C LYS A 120 6.29 -11.76 19.57
N ARG A 121 5.41 -12.33 18.74
CA ARG A 121 5.33 -12.05 17.30
C ARG A 121 4.67 -10.71 16.97
N GLY A 122 4.00 -10.06 17.91
CA GLY A 122 3.43 -8.72 17.77
C GLY A 122 1.91 -8.64 17.71
N PHE A 123 1.19 -9.77 17.86
CA PHE A 123 -0.27 -9.74 18.02
C PHE A 123 -0.66 -9.08 19.34
N LYS A 124 -1.81 -8.41 19.33
CA LYS A 124 -2.37 -7.73 20.50
C LYS A 124 -3.69 -8.30 20.99
N ASN A 125 -4.45 -8.92 20.10
CA ASN A 125 -5.80 -9.41 20.40
C ASN A 125 -5.93 -10.87 19.97
N PHE A 126 -6.92 -11.56 20.55
CA PHE A 126 -7.07 -13.01 20.44
C PHE A 126 -8.51 -13.42 20.17
N PHE A 127 -8.67 -14.50 19.42
CA PHE A 127 -9.93 -15.16 19.18
C PHE A 127 -9.85 -16.59 19.71
N PHE A 128 -10.68 -16.91 20.71
CA PHE A 128 -10.71 -18.25 21.31
C PHE A 128 -11.83 -19.08 20.72
N ASP A 129 -11.46 -20.23 20.19
CA ASP A 129 -12.36 -21.21 19.59
C ASP A 129 -12.44 -22.48 20.43
N THR A 130 -13.34 -23.40 20.04
CA THR A 130 -13.52 -24.75 20.62
C THR A 130 -13.86 -24.75 22.11
N LEU A 131 -14.57 -23.71 22.58
CA LEU A 131 -14.99 -23.57 23.98
C LEU A 131 -16.08 -24.57 24.40
N ASP A 132 -16.66 -25.30 23.46
CA ASP A 132 -17.69 -26.32 23.66
C ASP A 132 -17.15 -27.76 23.52
N SER A 133 -15.86 -27.95 23.20
CA SER A 133 -15.29 -29.28 22.97
C SER A 133 -15.25 -30.18 24.20
N TYR A 134 -15.45 -29.64 25.40
CA TYR A 134 -15.59 -30.44 26.62
C TYR A 134 -16.79 -31.42 26.53
N TYR A 135 -17.85 -31.09 25.80
CA TYR A 135 -19.00 -31.99 25.56
C TYR A 135 -18.59 -33.34 24.90
N LEU A 136 -17.45 -33.38 24.21
CA LEU A 136 -16.94 -34.62 23.61
C LEU A 136 -16.59 -35.67 24.68
N TYR A 137 -16.13 -35.25 25.86
CA TYR A 137 -15.69 -36.16 26.93
C TYR A 137 -16.45 -36.04 28.25
N SER A 138 -17.11 -34.91 28.56
CA SER A 138 -17.90 -34.76 29.79
C SER A 138 -19.34 -35.26 29.58
N LYS A 139 -19.69 -36.40 30.17
CA LYS A 139 -21.01 -37.04 29.98
C LYS A 139 -21.99 -36.70 31.09
N THR A 140 -21.50 -36.28 32.25
CA THR A 140 -22.33 -35.89 33.39
C THR A 140 -22.39 -34.37 33.56
N THR A 141 -23.47 -33.87 34.15
CA THR A 141 -23.62 -32.44 34.48
C THR A 141 -22.51 -31.93 35.40
N LEU A 142 -21.99 -32.78 36.30
CA LEU A 142 -20.89 -32.43 37.19
C LEU A 142 -19.57 -32.25 36.44
N GLU A 143 -19.25 -33.14 35.50
CA GLU A 143 -18.05 -33.02 34.65
C GLU A 143 -18.14 -31.79 33.74
N GLN A 144 -19.31 -31.55 33.14
CA GLN A 144 -19.58 -30.36 32.33
C GLN A 144 -19.38 -29.09 33.16
N LYS A 145 -19.92 -29.04 34.38
CA LYS A 145 -19.75 -27.90 35.29
C LYS A 145 -18.28 -27.65 35.64
N ARG A 146 -17.51 -28.70 35.91
CA ARG A 146 -16.06 -28.58 36.18
C ARG A 146 -15.29 -28.03 34.98
N ALA A 147 -15.61 -28.49 33.77
CA ALA A 147 -14.99 -27.98 32.55
C ALA A 147 -15.36 -26.50 32.31
N GLN A 148 -16.63 -26.14 32.52
CA GLN A 148 -17.09 -24.75 32.45
C GLN A 148 -16.39 -23.85 33.48
N ASP A 149 -16.26 -24.30 34.73
CA ASP A 149 -15.54 -23.56 35.78
C ASP A 149 -14.08 -23.35 35.38
N ALA A 150 -13.41 -24.37 34.85
CA ALA A 150 -12.04 -24.27 34.38
C ALA A 150 -11.87 -23.33 33.17
N LEU A 151 -12.85 -23.29 32.25
CA LEU A 151 -12.88 -22.34 31.13
C LEU A 151 -13.08 -20.90 31.60
N VAL A 152 -13.98 -20.67 32.56
CA VAL A 152 -14.18 -19.36 33.18
C VAL A 152 -12.90 -18.87 33.83
N ASP A 153 -12.26 -19.73 34.63
CA ASP A 153 -10.98 -19.41 35.26
C ASP A 153 -9.91 -19.06 34.23
N PHE A 154 -9.82 -19.83 33.14
CA PHE A 154 -8.86 -19.60 32.07
C PHE A 154 -9.07 -18.24 31.38
N ILE A 155 -10.31 -17.89 31.02
CA ILE A 155 -10.62 -16.61 30.36
C ILE A 155 -10.38 -15.42 31.29
N ASN A 156 -10.78 -15.53 32.55
CA ASN A 156 -10.56 -14.46 33.53
C ASN A 156 -9.06 -14.31 33.85
N GLU A 157 -8.32 -15.41 33.90
CA GLU A 157 -6.86 -15.39 34.05
C GLU A 157 -6.18 -14.78 32.81
N PHE A 158 -6.66 -15.05 31.59
CA PHE A 158 -6.19 -14.39 30.38
C PHE A 158 -6.34 -12.86 30.49
N HIS A 159 -7.53 -12.38 30.85
CA HIS A 159 -7.79 -10.95 31.00
C HIS A 159 -6.91 -10.32 32.09
N LYS A 160 -6.68 -11.04 33.19
CA LYS A 160 -5.79 -10.61 34.27
C LYS A 160 -4.32 -10.55 33.85
N ARG A 161 -3.82 -11.54 33.10
CA ARG A 161 -2.44 -11.58 32.60
C ARG A 161 -2.19 -10.55 31.49
N TYR A 162 -3.20 -10.28 30.66
CA TYR A 162 -3.10 -9.44 29.47
C TYR A 162 -4.23 -8.40 29.39
N PRO A 163 -4.27 -7.41 30.30
CA PRO A 163 -5.40 -6.47 30.42
C PRO A 163 -5.60 -5.58 29.18
N ASP A 164 -4.55 -5.35 28.39
CA ASP A 164 -4.62 -4.57 27.14
C ASP A 164 -5.11 -5.40 25.95
N ALA A 165 -5.17 -6.73 26.07
CA ALA A 165 -5.56 -7.61 24.98
C ALA A 165 -7.08 -7.74 24.90
N ARG A 166 -7.63 -7.49 23.70
CA ARG A 166 -9.04 -7.75 23.44
C ARG A 166 -9.26 -9.21 23.11
N LEU A 167 -10.38 -9.75 23.59
CA LEU A 167 -10.75 -11.15 23.40
C LEU A 167 -12.10 -11.26 22.70
N VAL A 168 -12.14 -12.01 21.61
CA VAL A 168 -13.37 -12.51 21.00
C VAL A 168 -13.46 -14.01 21.29
N ILE A 169 -14.64 -14.50 21.65
CA ILE A 169 -14.86 -15.94 21.87
C ILE A 169 -15.86 -16.51 20.86
N ASN A 170 -15.67 -17.75 20.42
CA ASN A 170 -16.67 -18.48 19.64
C ASN A 170 -17.67 -19.14 20.59
N ARG A 171 -18.95 -18.79 20.47
CA ARG A 171 -20.07 -19.24 21.32
C ARG A 171 -19.87 -18.89 22.79
N GLY A 172 -19.32 -19.81 23.59
CA GLY A 172 -19.15 -19.65 25.04
C GLY A 172 -20.46 -19.44 25.81
N PHE A 173 -21.58 -19.90 25.27
CA PHE A 173 -22.93 -19.60 25.78
C PHE A 173 -23.15 -20.03 27.23
N ASP A 174 -22.61 -21.19 27.63
CA ASP A 174 -22.78 -21.74 28.98
C ASP A 174 -21.99 -20.95 30.06
N ILE A 175 -21.02 -20.13 29.66
CA ILE A 175 -20.10 -19.44 30.56
C ILE A 175 -20.21 -17.90 30.50
N ILE A 176 -21.02 -17.36 29.59
CA ILE A 176 -21.06 -15.93 29.26
C ILE A 176 -21.30 -15.02 30.48
N ASP A 177 -22.17 -15.44 31.40
CA ASP A 177 -22.52 -14.69 32.62
C ASP A 177 -21.32 -14.42 33.52
N ARG A 178 -20.28 -15.25 33.41
CA ARG A 178 -19.11 -15.23 34.28
C ARG A 178 -17.86 -14.66 33.62
N VAL A 179 -17.92 -14.38 32.31
CA VAL A 179 -16.77 -13.92 31.52
C VAL A 179 -17.05 -12.68 30.67
N HIS A 180 -18.29 -12.16 30.65
CA HIS A 180 -18.66 -11.00 29.82
C HIS A 180 -17.80 -9.75 30.07
N ASN A 181 -17.29 -9.55 31.29
CA ASN A 181 -16.39 -8.44 31.62
C ASN A 181 -14.94 -8.64 31.12
N SER A 182 -14.59 -9.84 30.68
CA SER A 182 -13.25 -10.25 30.24
C SER A 182 -13.13 -10.32 28.71
N ILE A 183 -14.21 -10.05 27.97
CA ILE A 183 -14.29 -10.19 26.51
C ILE A 183 -14.84 -8.92 25.85
N THR A 184 -14.66 -8.79 24.55
CA THR A 184 -15.12 -7.65 23.76
C THR A 184 -16.25 -8.01 22.80
N ALA A 185 -16.28 -9.25 22.30
CA ALA A 185 -17.33 -9.71 21.39
C ALA A 185 -17.51 -11.24 21.48
N VAL A 186 -18.68 -11.69 21.05
CA VAL A 186 -18.97 -13.12 20.84
C VAL A 186 -19.20 -13.36 19.35
N LEU A 187 -18.48 -14.33 18.79
CA LEU A 187 -18.70 -14.86 17.46
C LEU A 187 -19.54 -16.13 17.55
N PHE A 188 -20.40 -16.40 16.58
CA PHE A 188 -21.05 -17.70 16.47
C PHE A 188 -21.28 -18.14 15.01
N GLU A 189 -21.36 -19.45 14.84
CA GLU A 189 -21.58 -20.15 13.56
C GLU A 189 -22.73 -21.14 13.72
N SER A 190 -23.89 -20.96 13.08
CA SER A 190 -24.31 -19.90 12.15
C SER A 190 -25.81 -19.58 12.36
N TYR A 191 -26.33 -18.47 11.83
CA TYR A 191 -27.73 -18.06 12.09
C TYR A 191 -28.71 -18.46 10.97
N TYR A 192 -28.42 -18.18 9.69
CA TYR A 192 -29.32 -18.53 8.57
C TYR A 192 -28.74 -19.61 7.65
N LYS A 193 -27.45 -19.48 7.35
CA LYS A 193 -26.70 -20.33 6.43
C LYS A 193 -25.51 -20.94 7.15
N GLY A 194 -25.57 -22.24 7.38
CA GLY A 194 -24.54 -22.99 8.11
C GLY A 194 -23.95 -24.12 7.30
N LEU A 195 -23.17 -24.96 7.97
CA LEU A 195 -22.59 -26.17 7.40
C LEU A 195 -23.15 -27.42 8.09
N ASN A 196 -23.28 -28.51 7.34
CA ASN A 196 -23.58 -29.82 7.91
C ASN A 196 -22.33 -30.41 8.58
N ALA A 197 -22.47 -30.90 9.80
CA ALA A 197 -21.35 -31.47 10.58
C ALA A 197 -20.72 -32.72 9.96
N LYS A 198 -21.45 -33.45 9.09
CA LYS A 198 -20.98 -34.71 8.50
C LYS A 198 -20.09 -34.50 7.26
N ASP A 199 -20.47 -33.59 6.36
CA ASP A 199 -19.86 -33.45 5.04
C ASP A 199 -19.50 -32.00 4.66
N LEU A 200 -19.73 -31.04 5.57
CA LEU A 200 -19.51 -29.61 5.36
C LEU A 200 -20.23 -29.07 4.11
N SER A 201 -21.40 -29.63 3.79
CA SER A 201 -22.32 -29.09 2.79
C SER A 201 -23.06 -27.86 3.35
N TYR A 202 -23.36 -26.88 2.49
CA TYR A 202 -24.13 -25.71 2.87
C TYR A 202 -25.57 -26.10 3.22
N LYS A 203 -26.07 -25.64 4.37
CA LYS A 203 -27.44 -25.89 4.84
C LYS A 203 -28.12 -24.61 5.31
N THR A 204 -29.45 -24.63 5.34
CA THR A 204 -30.22 -23.62 6.08
C THR A 204 -30.31 -24.05 7.55
N VAL A 205 -30.08 -23.11 8.47
CA VAL A 205 -30.22 -23.34 9.92
C VAL A 205 -31.71 -23.47 10.25
N SER A 206 -32.08 -24.44 11.08
CA SER A 206 -33.49 -24.71 11.39
C SER A 206 -34.10 -23.62 12.28
N ASP A 207 -35.43 -23.48 12.24
CA ASP A 207 -36.14 -22.49 13.07
C ASP A 207 -35.91 -22.76 14.57
N LYS A 208 -35.94 -24.04 14.96
CA LYS A 208 -35.64 -24.48 16.34
C LYS A 208 -34.23 -24.10 16.79
N ASP A 209 -33.23 -24.26 15.93
CA ASP A 209 -31.85 -23.87 16.27
C ASP A 209 -31.73 -22.34 16.42
N ARG A 210 -32.46 -21.57 15.60
CA ARG A 210 -32.48 -20.11 15.71
C ARG A 210 -33.19 -19.63 16.96
N GLU A 211 -34.31 -20.25 17.34
CA GLU A 211 -35.00 -19.98 18.61
C GLU A 211 -34.10 -20.26 19.81
N TRP A 212 -33.37 -21.37 19.78
CA TRP A 212 -32.37 -21.70 20.80
C TRP A 212 -31.22 -20.68 20.84
N LEU A 213 -30.72 -20.25 19.67
CA LEU A 213 -29.69 -19.21 19.59
C LEU A 213 -30.21 -17.87 20.12
N ASP A 214 -31.43 -17.46 19.76
CA ASP A 214 -32.00 -16.15 20.14
C ASP A 214 -32.00 -15.98 21.67
N TYR A 215 -32.27 -17.03 22.45
CA TYR A 215 -32.15 -17.01 23.91
C TYR A 215 -30.76 -16.54 24.39
N TYR A 216 -29.69 -17.14 23.86
CA TYR A 216 -28.32 -16.76 24.25
C TYR A 216 -27.88 -15.43 23.66
N LEU A 217 -28.31 -15.12 22.43
CA LEU A 217 -27.95 -13.88 21.76
C LEU A 217 -28.59 -12.67 22.45
N ASP A 218 -29.82 -12.79 22.95
CA ASP A 218 -30.45 -11.74 23.75
C ASP A 218 -29.73 -11.54 25.09
N LYS A 219 -29.24 -12.63 25.69
CA LYS A 219 -28.40 -12.58 26.88
C LYS A 219 -27.08 -11.84 26.61
N ILE A 220 -26.38 -12.16 25.52
CA ILE A 220 -25.14 -11.49 25.13
C ILE A 220 -25.38 -9.99 24.87
N LYS A 221 -26.48 -9.64 24.20
CA LYS A 221 -26.88 -8.23 24.00
C LYS A 221 -27.08 -7.50 25.32
N SER A 222 -27.65 -8.15 26.34
CA SER A 222 -27.85 -7.54 27.66
C SER A 222 -26.54 -7.14 28.36
N TYR A 223 -25.42 -7.75 27.98
CA TYR A 223 -24.07 -7.38 28.44
C TYR A 223 -23.38 -6.31 27.59
N ASN A 224 -24.07 -5.73 26.61
CA ASN A 224 -23.53 -4.72 25.69
C ASN A 224 -22.28 -5.20 24.91
N LEU A 225 -22.23 -6.49 24.60
CA LEU A 225 -21.18 -7.10 23.79
C LEU A 225 -21.56 -7.08 22.31
N ASP A 226 -20.55 -6.90 21.45
CA ASP A 226 -20.75 -7.09 20.01
C ASP A 226 -21.01 -8.57 19.69
N ILE A 227 -21.90 -8.83 18.74
CA ILE A 227 -22.23 -10.18 18.26
C ILE A 227 -21.81 -10.29 16.79
N ILE A 228 -20.89 -11.20 16.50
CA ILE A 228 -20.41 -11.49 15.14
C ILE A 228 -21.06 -12.78 14.66
N ALA A 229 -21.84 -12.69 13.58
CA ALA A 229 -22.51 -13.84 12.98
C ALA A 229 -21.75 -14.30 11.73
N VAL A 230 -21.16 -15.50 11.77
CA VAL A 230 -20.49 -16.10 10.62
C VAL A 230 -21.40 -17.11 9.94
N ASP A 231 -21.79 -16.81 8.71
CA ASP A 231 -22.69 -17.61 7.89
C ASP A 231 -21.98 -18.05 6.58
N TYR A 232 -22.44 -19.16 6.00
CA TYR A 232 -21.71 -19.86 4.95
C TYR A 232 -22.49 -20.01 3.65
N THR A 233 -21.96 -19.45 2.56
CA THR A 233 -22.49 -19.70 1.21
C THR A 233 -21.45 -19.35 0.14
N ASP A 234 -21.51 -20.05 -0.99
CA ASP A 234 -20.78 -19.72 -2.22
C ASP A 234 -21.56 -18.80 -3.17
N ASN A 235 -22.83 -18.49 -2.85
CA ASN A 235 -23.68 -17.65 -3.67
C ASN A 235 -23.65 -16.19 -3.18
N THR A 236 -23.13 -15.29 -4.02
CA THR A 236 -22.97 -13.87 -3.71
C THR A 236 -24.30 -13.15 -3.40
N GLU A 237 -25.39 -13.52 -4.06
CA GLU A 237 -26.70 -12.88 -3.85
C GLU A 237 -27.34 -13.35 -2.54
N VAL A 238 -27.24 -14.65 -2.26
CA VAL A 238 -27.65 -15.21 -0.96
C VAL A 238 -26.85 -14.57 0.17
N ALA A 239 -25.54 -14.33 -0.03
CA ALA A 239 -24.70 -13.65 0.95
C ALA A 239 -25.21 -12.24 1.26
N LYS A 240 -25.51 -11.42 0.25
CA LYS A 240 -26.07 -10.07 0.44
C LYS A 240 -27.38 -10.06 1.21
N GLN A 241 -28.30 -10.96 0.85
CA GLN A 241 -29.59 -11.08 1.53
C GLN A 241 -29.42 -11.54 2.99
N THR A 242 -28.46 -12.44 3.24
CA THR A 242 -28.14 -12.92 4.59
C THR A 242 -27.56 -11.80 5.45
N ILE A 243 -26.62 -11.02 4.90
CA ILE A 243 -26.04 -9.82 5.55
C ILE A 243 -27.14 -8.85 5.99
N GLN A 244 -28.06 -8.49 5.08
CA GLN A 244 -29.15 -7.57 5.41
C GLN A 244 -30.06 -8.09 6.53
N LYS A 245 -30.35 -9.40 6.55
CA LYS A 245 -31.17 -10.00 7.61
C LYS A 245 -30.45 -10.02 8.95
N LEU A 246 -29.15 -10.32 8.96
CA LEU A 246 -28.32 -10.31 10.17
C LEU A 246 -28.16 -8.89 10.75
N GLN A 247 -27.92 -7.88 9.90
CA GLN A 247 -27.84 -6.48 10.34
C GLN A 247 -29.13 -6.01 10.98
N LYS A 248 -30.30 -6.38 10.43
CA LYS A 248 -31.61 -6.06 11.03
C LYS A 248 -31.80 -6.65 12.43
N LYS A 249 -31.08 -7.72 12.77
CA LYS A 249 -31.09 -8.31 14.12
C LYS A 249 -30.07 -7.67 15.07
N GLY A 250 -29.30 -6.68 14.60
CA GLY A 250 -28.24 -6.01 15.36
C GLY A 250 -26.93 -6.80 15.41
N PHE A 251 -26.72 -7.76 14.51
CA PHE A 251 -25.48 -8.53 14.44
C PHE A 251 -24.48 -7.90 13.47
N ILE A 252 -23.19 -8.17 13.67
CA ILE A 252 -22.11 -7.91 12.73
C ILE A 252 -21.98 -9.14 11.82
N PRO A 253 -22.51 -9.13 10.58
CA PRO A 253 -22.42 -10.28 9.70
C PRO A 253 -21.02 -10.45 9.11
N TYR A 254 -20.62 -11.69 8.90
CA TYR A 254 -19.59 -12.07 7.95
C TYR A 254 -20.04 -13.33 7.21
N VAL A 255 -20.25 -13.22 5.90
CA VAL A 255 -20.73 -14.32 5.07
C VAL A 255 -19.66 -14.74 4.09
N ALA A 256 -19.18 -15.98 4.19
CA ALA A 256 -18.00 -16.46 3.49
C ALA A 256 -18.15 -17.90 2.97
N ASP A 257 -17.11 -18.38 2.29
CA ASP A 257 -17.00 -19.78 1.91
C ASP A 257 -16.63 -20.66 3.11
N LYS A 258 -16.93 -21.96 3.02
CA LYS A 258 -16.70 -22.91 4.11
C LYS A 258 -15.23 -23.08 4.55
N HIS A 259 -14.27 -22.65 3.73
CA HIS A 259 -12.85 -22.77 4.06
C HIS A 259 -12.25 -21.50 4.65
N LEU A 260 -12.94 -20.36 4.59
CA LEU A 260 -12.45 -19.06 5.09
C LEU A 260 -11.10 -18.66 4.49
N ILE A 261 -10.81 -19.12 3.28
CA ILE A 261 -9.60 -18.75 2.51
C ILE A 261 -9.96 -17.81 1.35
N THR A 262 -11.23 -17.48 1.23
CA THR A 262 -11.76 -16.43 0.34
C THR A 262 -12.15 -15.18 1.14
N TYR A 263 -12.25 -14.05 0.45
CA TYR A 263 -12.72 -12.81 1.06
C TYR A 263 -14.25 -12.78 0.99
N GLY A 264 -14.90 -13.03 2.13
CA GLY A 264 -16.36 -12.96 2.26
C GLY A 264 -16.91 -11.53 2.23
N GLN A 265 -18.18 -11.38 2.57
CA GLN A 265 -18.85 -10.08 2.65
C GLN A 265 -19.31 -9.78 4.08
N SER A 266 -19.27 -8.51 4.49
CA SER A 266 -19.71 -8.02 5.80
C SER A 266 -20.58 -6.76 5.69
N SER A 267 -20.88 -6.08 6.81
CA SER A 267 -21.62 -4.82 6.86
C SER A 267 -21.06 -3.78 5.88
N LYS A 268 -19.72 -3.68 5.83
CA LYS A 268 -18.97 -2.88 4.87
C LYS A 268 -17.92 -3.75 4.21
N ASN A 269 -17.66 -3.49 2.94
CA ASN A 269 -16.78 -4.28 2.09
C ASN A 269 -15.75 -3.38 1.41
N ALA A 270 -14.51 -3.84 1.36
CA ALA A 270 -13.45 -3.10 0.70
C ALA A 270 -13.60 -3.12 -0.83
N ILE A 271 -13.26 -1.99 -1.45
CA ILE A 271 -13.05 -1.86 -2.88
C ILE A 271 -11.78 -2.65 -3.24
N LYS A 272 -11.89 -3.48 -4.27
CA LYS A 272 -10.74 -4.20 -4.84
C LYS A 272 -9.83 -3.21 -5.53
N ARG A 273 -8.61 -3.04 -5.03
CA ARG A 273 -7.59 -2.14 -5.60
C ARG A 273 -6.46 -2.89 -6.28
N GLU A 274 -6.34 -4.19 -6.07
CA GLU A 274 -5.25 -4.97 -6.63
C GLU A 274 -5.55 -5.40 -8.07
N ILE A 275 -4.56 -5.28 -8.96
CA ILE A 275 -4.58 -5.76 -10.33
C ILE A 275 -3.57 -6.90 -10.46
N LEU A 276 -4.03 -8.09 -10.81
CA LEU A 276 -3.15 -9.24 -11.03
C LEU A 276 -2.45 -9.07 -12.37
N THR A 277 -1.13 -8.95 -12.37
CA THR A 277 -0.35 -8.81 -13.61
C THR A 277 0.50 -10.05 -13.85
N LEU A 278 0.13 -10.85 -14.83
CA LEU A 278 0.88 -12.02 -15.24
C LEU A 278 2.09 -11.62 -16.07
N THR A 279 3.24 -12.18 -15.70
CA THR A 279 4.52 -11.93 -16.36
C THR A 279 5.27 -13.23 -16.61
N TYR A 280 6.04 -13.26 -17.70
CA TYR A 280 6.91 -14.39 -18.05
C TYR A 280 8.23 -13.87 -18.63
N ALA A 281 9.26 -13.88 -17.78
CA ALA A 281 10.61 -13.44 -18.12
C ALA A 281 11.63 -14.10 -17.17
N PRO A 282 11.85 -15.42 -17.28
CA PRO A 282 12.60 -16.21 -16.29
C PRO A 282 13.99 -15.66 -15.94
N GLN A 283 14.67 -15.08 -16.92
CA GLN A 283 16.04 -14.59 -16.84
C GLN A 283 16.16 -13.17 -16.26
N TYR A 284 15.04 -12.43 -16.15
CA TYR A 284 15.04 -11.03 -15.77
C TYR A 284 14.47 -10.84 -14.37
N ASP A 285 15.01 -9.87 -13.65
CA ASP A 285 14.39 -9.40 -12.42
C ASP A 285 13.07 -8.69 -12.74
N ILE A 286 12.12 -8.70 -11.81
CA ILE A 286 10.81 -8.05 -11.99
C ILE A 286 10.90 -6.52 -12.12
N ILE A 287 12.00 -5.89 -11.67
CA ILE A 287 12.20 -4.44 -11.79
C ILE A 287 12.38 -3.97 -13.23
N VAL A 288 12.95 -4.80 -14.12
CA VAL A 288 13.24 -4.49 -15.53
C VAL A 288 12.24 -5.13 -16.50
N GLN A 289 11.06 -5.48 -15.99
CA GLN A 289 9.99 -5.99 -16.83
C GLN A 289 9.08 -4.83 -17.23
N GLU A 290 8.81 -4.72 -18.54
CA GLU A 290 7.96 -3.67 -19.11
C GLU A 290 6.62 -3.52 -18.39
N ALA A 291 6.03 -4.64 -17.95
CA ALA A 291 4.80 -4.66 -17.18
C ALA A 291 4.90 -3.82 -15.90
N HIS A 292 6.04 -3.85 -15.23
CA HIS A 292 6.35 -3.05 -14.05
C HIS A 292 6.78 -1.64 -14.43
N GLU A 293 7.77 -1.52 -15.33
CA GLU A 293 8.38 -0.24 -15.72
C GLU A 293 7.37 0.74 -16.29
N TYR A 294 6.43 0.25 -17.12
CA TYR A 294 5.49 1.11 -17.85
C TYR A 294 4.04 0.95 -17.36
N GLY A 295 3.67 -0.22 -16.83
CA GLY A 295 2.30 -0.53 -16.44
C GLY A 295 1.91 -0.12 -15.02
N ALA A 296 2.86 -0.07 -14.09
CA ALA A 296 2.55 0.17 -12.68
C ALA A 296 2.11 1.63 -12.41
N LEU A 297 2.84 2.62 -12.92
CA LEU A 297 2.54 4.05 -12.68
C LEU A 297 1.12 4.45 -13.12
N PRO A 298 0.63 4.09 -14.34
CA PRO A 298 -0.73 4.43 -14.73
C PRO A 298 -1.79 3.83 -13.80
N LEU A 299 -1.58 2.61 -13.29
CA LEU A 299 -2.49 1.97 -12.35
C LEU A 299 -2.45 2.66 -10.97
N GLU A 300 -1.25 2.97 -10.47
CA GLU A 300 -1.05 3.70 -9.21
C GLU A 300 -1.72 5.08 -9.24
N TYR A 301 -1.60 5.80 -10.36
CA TYR A 301 -2.27 7.09 -10.54
C TYR A 301 -3.80 6.98 -10.47
N LEU A 302 -4.37 5.88 -10.94
CA LEU A 302 -5.82 5.59 -10.88
C LEU A 302 -6.26 5.06 -9.51
N GLY A 303 -5.35 4.91 -8.54
CA GLY A 303 -5.62 4.39 -7.21
C GLY A 303 -5.54 2.87 -7.08
N TYR A 304 -5.08 2.17 -8.12
CA TYR A 304 -4.92 0.72 -8.17
C TYR A 304 -3.48 0.28 -7.92
N ILE A 305 -3.29 -0.99 -7.55
CA ILE A 305 -2.00 -1.54 -7.14
C ILE A 305 -1.68 -2.75 -8.00
N GLN A 306 -0.55 -2.70 -8.70
CA GLN A 306 -0.09 -3.84 -9.47
C GLN A 306 0.44 -4.96 -8.55
N LYS A 307 -0.05 -6.18 -8.76
CA LYS A 307 0.47 -7.40 -8.13
C LYS A 307 1.07 -8.29 -9.22
N LEU A 308 2.38 -8.17 -9.41
CA LEU A 308 3.14 -8.98 -10.36
C LEU A 308 3.11 -10.45 -9.94
N TYR A 309 2.76 -11.32 -10.88
CA TYR A 309 2.75 -12.75 -10.70
C TYR A 309 3.51 -13.41 -11.84
N ARG A 310 4.58 -14.11 -11.45
CA ARG A 310 5.51 -14.82 -12.31
C ARG A 310 4.98 -16.21 -12.66
N ILE A 311 4.64 -16.45 -13.93
CA ILE A 311 3.97 -17.69 -14.38
C ILE A 311 4.92 -18.84 -14.72
N GLU A 312 6.22 -18.71 -14.45
CA GLU A 312 7.25 -19.71 -14.76
C GLU A 312 6.96 -21.07 -14.11
N LYS A 313 6.43 -21.09 -12.89
CA LYS A 313 6.11 -22.34 -12.17
C LYS A 313 4.69 -22.82 -12.44
N GLN A 314 3.70 -21.94 -12.28
CA GLN A 314 2.29 -22.28 -12.42
C GLN A 314 1.43 -21.04 -12.64
N LEU A 315 0.26 -21.21 -13.28
CA LEU A 315 -0.76 -20.17 -13.37
C LEU A 315 -1.50 -20.00 -12.02
N PRO A 316 -2.01 -18.80 -11.69
CA PRO A 316 -2.75 -18.56 -10.46
C PRO A 316 -4.01 -19.42 -10.34
N LYS A 317 -4.35 -19.83 -9.12
CA LYS A 317 -5.62 -20.55 -8.85
C LYS A 317 -6.81 -19.62 -9.05
N LEU A 318 -7.84 -20.09 -9.76
CA LEU A 318 -9.02 -19.28 -10.09
C LEU A 318 -9.76 -18.72 -8.86
N ALA A 319 -9.81 -19.48 -7.76
CA ALA A 319 -10.43 -19.03 -6.50
C ALA A 319 -9.77 -17.77 -5.93
N THR A 320 -8.49 -17.53 -6.22
CA THR A 320 -7.79 -16.32 -5.75
C THR A 320 -8.19 -15.07 -6.53
N LEU A 321 -8.84 -15.21 -7.69
CA LEU A 321 -9.13 -14.09 -8.58
C LEU A 321 -10.13 -13.09 -8.00
N GLN A 322 -10.97 -13.52 -7.06
CA GLN A 322 -11.98 -12.67 -6.44
C GLN A 322 -11.41 -11.44 -5.72
N ARG A 323 -10.12 -11.43 -5.36
CA ARG A 323 -9.50 -10.30 -4.66
C ARG A 323 -9.13 -9.13 -5.59
N TYR A 324 -9.00 -9.41 -6.88
CA TYR A 324 -8.50 -8.46 -7.87
C TYR A 324 -9.64 -7.72 -8.56
N ALA A 325 -9.40 -6.46 -8.93
CA ALA A 325 -10.31 -5.68 -9.77
C ALA A 325 -10.19 -6.04 -11.26
N GLY A 326 -9.03 -6.55 -11.68
CA GLY A 326 -8.78 -6.94 -13.07
C GLY A 326 -7.49 -7.74 -13.21
N ILE A 327 -7.27 -8.27 -14.41
CA ILE A 327 -6.08 -9.03 -14.77
C ILE A 327 -5.39 -8.34 -15.94
N VAL A 328 -4.07 -8.13 -15.84
CA VAL A 328 -3.22 -7.75 -16.96
C VAL A 328 -2.36 -8.95 -17.34
N ILE A 329 -2.30 -9.29 -18.62
CA ILE A 329 -1.40 -10.29 -19.16
C ILE A 329 -0.39 -9.55 -20.04
N TRP A 330 0.85 -9.48 -19.57
CA TRP A 330 1.92 -8.75 -20.25
C TRP A 330 3.18 -9.60 -20.20
N LEU A 331 3.35 -10.43 -21.24
CA LEU A 331 4.40 -11.43 -21.29
C LEU A 331 5.50 -10.97 -22.23
N ARG A 332 6.69 -10.68 -21.68
CA ARG A 332 7.87 -10.28 -22.46
C ARG A 332 8.31 -11.38 -23.42
N ASN A 333 8.34 -12.62 -22.94
CA ASN A 333 8.69 -13.78 -23.75
C ASN A 333 7.44 -14.63 -24.07
N HIS A 334 7.48 -15.37 -25.18
CA HIS A 334 6.45 -16.37 -25.46
C HIS A 334 6.42 -17.45 -24.38
N TYR A 335 5.22 -17.69 -23.84
CA TYR A 335 4.97 -18.69 -22.82
C TYR A 335 4.96 -20.10 -23.45
N PRO A 336 5.73 -21.07 -22.93
CA PRO A 336 5.89 -22.39 -23.56
C PRO A 336 4.63 -23.26 -23.54
N HIS A 337 3.57 -22.87 -22.83
CA HIS A 337 2.33 -23.64 -22.71
C HIS A 337 1.07 -22.85 -23.12
N PRO A 338 0.94 -22.47 -24.41
CA PRO A 338 -0.13 -21.59 -24.89
C PRO A 338 -1.55 -22.15 -24.65
N LYS A 339 -1.75 -23.47 -24.84
CA LYS A 339 -3.04 -24.12 -24.55
C LYS A 339 -3.45 -24.02 -23.07
N LYS A 340 -2.48 -24.13 -22.15
CA LYS A 340 -2.73 -24.00 -20.70
C LYS A 340 -3.12 -22.55 -20.37
N LEU A 341 -2.39 -21.58 -20.91
CA LEU A 341 -2.68 -20.15 -20.74
C LEU A 341 -4.08 -19.82 -21.27
N LEU A 342 -4.43 -20.22 -22.49
CA LEU A 342 -5.74 -19.94 -23.07
C LEU A 342 -6.89 -20.62 -22.31
N LYS A 343 -6.71 -21.87 -21.85
CA LYS A 343 -7.69 -22.55 -20.99
C LYS A 343 -7.92 -21.76 -19.70
N TRP A 344 -6.84 -21.26 -19.10
CA TRP A 344 -6.91 -20.44 -17.90
C TRP A 344 -7.59 -19.09 -18.16
N ILE A 345 -7.26 -18.39 -19.24
CA ILE A 345 -7.90 -17.11 -19.64
C ILE A 345 -9.41 -17.31 -19.77
N ASN A 346 -9.83 -18.38 -20.46
CA ASN A 346 -11.26 -18.68 -20.63
C ASN A 346 -11.96 -19.02 -19.32
N ALA A 347 -11.27 -19.71 -18.40
CA ALA A 347 -11.83 -20.00 -17.09
C ALA A 347 -11.90 -18.74 -16.19
N ALA A 348 -10.87 -17.88 -16.23
CA ALA A 348 -10.84 -16.61 -15.53
C ALA A 348 -12.00 -15.70 -15.98
N ARG A 349 -12.19 -15.53 -17.29
CA ARG A 349 -13.29 -14.72 -17.86
C ARG A 349 -14.68 -15.15 -17.40
N LYS A 350 -14.90 -16.45 -17.15
CA LYS A 350 -16.18 -16.98 -16.63
C LYS A 350 -16.49 -16.52 -15.21
N THR A 351 -15.50 -16.07 -14.45
CA THR A 351 -15.69 -15.47 -13.11
C THR A 351 -16.21 -14.03 -13.18
N GLY A 352 -16.30 -13.44 -14.38
CA GLY A 352 -16.70 -12.04 -14.58
C GLY A 352 -15.53 -11.05 -14.53
N ILE A 353 -14.35 -11.46 -14.06
CA ILE A 353 -13.16 -10.60 -14.05
C ILE A 353 -12.73 -10.21 -15.46
N LYS A 354 -12.28 -8.96 -15.59
CA LYS A 354 -11.90 -8.37 -16.87
C LYS A 354 -10.40 -8.50 -17.09
N ILE A 355 -10.01 -8.72 -18.34
CA ILE A 355 -8.63 -9.05 -18.71
C ILE A 355 -8.12 -8.06 -19.75
N ALA A 356 -6.97 -7.44 -19.51
CA ALA A 356 -6.22 -6.68 -20.50
C ALA A 356 -5.02 -7.50 -20.98
N ILE A 357 -4.87 -7.68 -22.28
CA ILE A 357 -3.69 -8.32 -22.89
C ILE A 357 -2.83 -7.21 -23.51
N VAL A 358 -1.56 -7.12 -23.14
CA VAL A 358 -0.68 -6.01 -23.54
C VAL A 358 0.60 -6.55 -24.18
N GLY A 359 1.03 -5.91 -25.27
CA GLY A 359 2.22 -6.24 -26.05
C GLY A 359 1.98 -7.36 -27.05
N ASN A 360 1.62 -8.55 -26.56
CA ASN A 360 1.34 -9.73 -27.39
C ASN A 360 0.37 -10.69 -26.67
N PHE A 361 -0.17 -11.69 -27.40
CA PHE A 361 -1.09 -12.69 -26.84
C PHE A 361 -0.40 -13.76 -25.95
N GLY A 362 0.90 -13.65 -25.74
CA GLY A 362 1.73 -14.58 -24.97
C GLY A 362 2.36 -15.70 -25.79
N PHE A 363 2.07 -15.78 -27.09
CA PHE A 363 2.56 -16.80 -28.02
C PHE A 363 2.22 -16.42 -29.47
N ASP A 364 2.90 -17.03 -30.43
CA ASP A 364 2.59 -16.93 -31.87
C ASP A 364 1.28 -17.66 -32.20
N ALA A 365 0.16 -16.95 -32.11
CA ALA A 365 -1.16 -17.52 -32.34
C ALA A 365 -1.37 -17.94 -33.81
N LYS A 366 -1.82 -19.18 -34.01
CA LYS A 366 -2.24 -19.71 -35.33
C LYS A 366 -3.72 -19.42 -35.60
N LYS A 367 -4.14 -19.72 -36.83
CA LYS A 367 -5.53 -19.60 -37.27
C LYS A 367 -6.45 -20.31 -36.26
N ASP A 368 -7.49 -19.60 -35.84
CA ASP A 368 -8.54 -20.06 -34.91
C ASP A 368 -8.11 -20.37 -33.47
N GLU A 369 -6.84 -20.26 -33.08
CA GLU A 369 -6.42 -20.52 -31.68
C GLU A 369 -7.04 -19.53 -30.69
N LEU A 370 -7.25 -18.27 -31.10
CA LEU A 370 -7.87 -17.23 -30.27
C LEU A 370 -9.40 -17.10 -30.47
N LYS A 371 -10.04 -18.03 -31.20
CA LYS A 371 -11.49 -17.93 -31.52
C LYS A 371 -12.38 -17.81 -30.29
N SER A 372 -11.99 -18.44 -29.18
CA SER A 372 -12.69 -18.37 -27.89
C SER A 372 -12.70 -16.97 -27.26
N LEU A 373 -11.78 -16.10 -27.69
CA LEU A 373 -11.74 -14.68 -27.34
C LEU A 373 -12.48 -13.80 -28.35
N GLY A 374 -13.03 -14.37 -29.43
CA GLY A 374 -13.62 -13.64 -30.56
C GLY A 374 -12.58 -13.04 -31.51
N ILE A 375 -11.33 -13.52 -31.43
CA ILE A 375 -10.19 -13.05 -32.22
C ILE A 375 -9.78 -14.12 -33.22
N TYR A 376 -9.55 -13.71 -34.47
CA TYR A 376 -9.12 -14.59 -35.56
C TYR A 376 -7.83 -14.05 -36.17
N ILE A 377 -6.83 -14.93 -36.27
CA ILE A 377 -5.52 -14.59 -36.86
C ILE A 377 -5.46 -15.12 -38.28
N HIS A 378 -5.17 -14.23 -39.22
CA HIS A 378 -4.97 -14.55 -40.63
C HIS A 378 -3.55 -14.15 -41.05
N LYS A 379 -2.80 -15.06 -41.67
CA LYS A 379 -1.47 -14.72 -42.19
C LYS A 379 -1.59 -13.93 -43.49
N ASN A 380 -0.80 -12.87 -43.61
CA ASN A 380 -0.64 -12.14 -44.85
C ASN A 380 0.31 -12.86 -45.79
N LYS A 381 -0.10 -13.06 -47.05
CA LYS A 381 0.74 -13.70 -48.09
C LYS A 381 1.66 -12.70 -48.81
N GLN A 382 1.34 -11.41 -48.78
CA GLN A 382 2.09 -10.32 -49.42
C GLN A 382 2.20 -9.13 -48.46
N MET A 383 3.02 -8.13 -48.81
CA MET A 383 3.17 -6.86 -48.07
C MET A 383 2.32 -5.72 -48.69
N PRO A 384 0.97 -5.75 -48.58
CA PRO A 384 0.14 -4.67 -49.10
C PRO A 384 0.36 -3.39 -48.30
N LYS A 385 0.24 -2.24 -48.96
CA LYS A 385 0.10 -0.97 -48.25
C LYS A 385 -1.15 -1.03 -47.37
N ARG A 386 -1.10 -0.34 -46.23
CA ARG A 386 -2.22 -0.21 -45.30
C ARG A 386 -2.53 1.26 -45.05
N SER A 387 -3.76 1.55 -44.69
CA SER A 387 -4.22 2.85 -44.20
C SER A 387 -4.96 2.66 -42.88
N ILE A 388 -5.01 3.70 -42.04
CA ILE A 388 -5.80 3.68 -40.82
C ILE A 388 -7.27 3.85 -41.21
N LEU A 389 -8.07 2.83 -40.93
CA LEU A 389 -9.53 2.85 -41.13
C LEU A 389 -10.25 3.45 -39.92
N LYS A 390 -9.74 3.19 -38.71
CA LYS A 390 -10.31 3.71 -37.46
C LYS A 390 -9.24 3.94 -36.41
N GLU A 391 -9.39 5.06 -35.71
CA GLU A 391 -8.54 5.50 -34.60
C GLU A 391 -9.42 6.11 -33.50
N ASP A 392 -9.36 5.56 -32.28
CA ASP A 392 -10.00 6.13 -31.10
C ASP A 392 -9.10 7.24 -30.52
N PRO A 393 -9.65 8.32 -29.89
CA PRO A 393 -8.86 9.43 -29.35
C PRO A 393 -7.76 9.06 -28.33
N MET A 394 -7.77 7.85 -27.80
CA MET A 394 -6.68 7.35 -26.95
C MET A 394 -5.45 6.87 -27.73
N ILE A 395 -5.54 6.65 -29.04
CA ILE A 395 -4.41 6.29 -29.92
C ILE A 395 -3.68 7.57 -30.37
N GLY A 396 -2.38 7.47 -30.64
CA GLY A 396 -1.55 8.64 -30.95
C GLY A 396 -1.10 9.41 -29.70
N TYR A 397 -0.98 8.73 -28.54
CA TYR A 397 -0.76 9.40 -27.25
C TYR A 397 0.60 10.11 -27.15
N GLU A 398 1.70 9.38 -27.31
CA GLU A 398 3.06 9.95 -27.40
C GLU A 398 3.60 9.86 -28.82
N ILE A 399 3.17 8.83 -29.54
CA ILE A 399 3.51 8.62 -30.94
C ILE A 399 2.35 8.02 -31.72
N MET A 400 2.27 8.39 -33.01
CA MET A 400 1.33 7.78 -33.94
C MET A 400 1.65 6.30 -34.15
N PRO A 401 0.61 5.45 -34.32
CA PRO A 401 0.83 4.04 -34.54
C PRO A 401 1.63 3.81 -35.83
N SER A 402 2.59 2.88 -35.80
CA SER A 402 3.45 2.59 -36.95
C SER A 402 2.64 2.21 -38.19
N MET A 403 3.12 2.54 -39.39
CA MET A 403 2.55 2.03 -40.65
C MET A 403 3.31 0.82 -41.19
N ALA A 404 4.28 0.30 -40.42
CA ALA A 404 5.08 -0.85 -40.80
C ALA A 404 4.24 -2.13 -40.96
N TYR A 405 4.59 -2.94 -41.94
CA TYR A 405 3.85 -4.15 -42.26
C TYR A 405 3.97 -5.24 -41.18
N ASN A 406 2.85 -5.91 -40.89
CA ASN A 406 2.83 -7.13 -40.09
C ASN A 406 2.45 -8.36 -40.92
N SER A 407 3.09 -9.48 -40.58
CA SER A 407 2.83 -10.79 -41.19
C SER A 407 1.47 -11.40 -40.81
N GLN A 408 0.76 -10.79 -39.86
CA GLN A 408 -0.53 -11.28 -39.35
C GLN A 408 -1.58 -10.17 -39.36
N LYS A 409 -2.82 -10.53 -39.71
CA LYS A 409 -4.03 -9.72 -39.58
C LYS A 409 -4.83 -10.23 -38.39
N ILE A 410 -5.20 -9.32 -37.51
CA ILE A 410 -6.01 -9.59 -36.32
C ILE A 410 -7.45 -9.17 -36.63
N ILE A 411 -8.36 -10.13 -36.74
CA ILE A 411 -9.78 -9.84 -36.97
C ILE A 411 -10.55 -10.00 -35.67
N CYS A 412 -11.34 -8.99 -35.33
CA CYS A 412 -12.17 -8.99 -34.13
C CYS A 412 -13.64 -8.75 -34.50
N LYS A 413 -14.51 -9.76 -34.28
CA LYS A 413 -15.92 -9.72 -34.73
C LYS A 413 -16.88 -9.05 -33.74
N ALA A 414 -16.52 -8.97 -32.46
CA ALA A 414 -17.39 -8.49 -31.38
C ALA A 414 -16.61 -7.58 -30.42
N CYS A 415 -16.19 -6.42 -30.91
CA CYS A 415 -15.44 -5.45 -30.12
C CYS A 415 -15.64 -4.02 -30.61
N LYS A 416 -15.28 -3.06 -29.76
CA LYS A 416 -15.05 -1.66 -30.14
C LYS A 416 -13.58 -1.53 -30.57
N PRO A 417 -13.27 -1.46 -31.88
CA PRO A 417 -11.91 -1.21 -32.35
C PRO A 417 -11.41 0.14 -31.82
N LEU A 418 -10.20 0.13 -31.25
CA LEU A 418 -9.44 1.32 -30.87
C LEU A 418 -8.49 1.74 -32.00
N LEU A 419 -7.87 0.76 -32.66
CA LEU A 419 -7.08 0.96 -33.87
C LEU A 419 -7.46 -0.12 -34.88
N GLN A 420 -7.75 0.28 -36.11
CA GLN A 420 -8.04 -0.63 -37.21
C GLN A 420 -7.37 -0.14 -38.49
N TYR A 421 -6.67 -1.05 -39.16
CA TYR A 421 -6.08 -0.85 -40.49
C TYR A 421 -6.97 -1.48 -41.56
N SER A 422 -7.03 -0.83 -42.73
CA SER A 422 -7.49 -1.41 -44.00
C SER A 422 -6.31 -1.68 -44.92
N TYR A 423 -6.36 -2.76 -45.68
CA TYR A 423 -5.37 -3.14 -46.68
C TYR A 423 -5.94 -3.02 -48.10
N GLU A 424 -5.08 -3.02 -49.11
CA GLU A 424 -5.45 -2.94 -50.54
C GLU A 424 -6.45 -4.03 -50.98
N ASP A 425 -6.43 -5.20 -50.33
CA ASP A 425 -7.38 -6.30 -50.57
C ASP A 425 -8.74 -6.13 -49.85
N ASN A 426 -9.02 -4.93 -49.33
CA ASN A 426 -10.19 -4.56 -48.51
C ASN A 426 -10.33 -5.34 -47.20
N SER A 427 -9.35 -6.17 -46.83
CA SER A 427 -9.35 -6.80 -45.52
C SER A 427 -8.89 -5.82 -44.45
N THR A 428 -9.15 -6.16 -43.18
CA THR A 428 -8.79 -5.30 -42.05
C THR A 428 -7.99 -6.03 -40.98
N SER A 429 -7.21 -5.28 -40.21
CA SER A 429 -6.55 -5.75 -38.99
C SER A 429 -6.88 -4.81 -37.83
N THR A 430 -7.18 -5.34 -36.66
CA THR A 430 -7.58 -4.62 -35.44
C THR A 430 -6.59 -4.98 -34.32
N PRO A 431 -5.41 -4.35 -34.27
CA PRO A 431 -4.39 -4.63 -33.24
C PRO A 431 -4.74 -4.09 -31.84
N ALA A 432 -5.75 -3.21 -31.73
CA ALA A 432 -6.25 -2.78 -30.43
C ALA A 432 -7.78 -2.67 -30.40
N ALA A 433 -8.39 -3.21 -29.33
CA ALA A 433 -9.84 -3.12 -29.14
C ALA A 433 -10.27 -3.30 -27.68
N ILE A 434 -11.45 -2.78 -27.36
CA ILE A 434 -12.21 -3.11 -26.14
C ILE A 434 -13.24 -4.19 -26.49
N THR A 435 -13.25 -5.28 -25.73
CA THR A 435 -14.10 -6.47 -25.96
C THR A 435 -15.02 -6.70 -24.76
N PRO A 436 -16.10 -7.48 -24.83
CA PRO A 436 -16.96 -7.76 -23.66
C PRO A 436 -16.23 -8.36 -22.44
N TRP A 437 -15.12 -9.06 -22.69
CA TRP A 437 -14.31 -9.69 -21.65
C TRP A 437 -13.16 -8.83 -21.14
N GLY A 438 -12.83 -7.75 -21.82
CA GLY A 438 -11.58 -7.07 -21.54
C GLY A 438 -11.20 -6.02 -22.57
N GLY A 439 -9.92 -6.03 -22.91
CA GLY A 439 -9.35 -5.35 -24.06
C GLY A 439 -8.01 -5.95 -24.40
N TYR A 440 -7.47 -5.59 -25.55
CA TYR A 440 -6.10 -5.94 -25.92
C TYR A 440 -5.42 -4.80 -26.67
N LEU A 441 -4.10 -4.71 -26.49
CA LEU A 441 -3.16 -3.84 -27.20
C LEU A 441 -2.01 -4.73 -27.62
N VAL A 442 -1.85 -4.99 -28.92
CA VAL A 442 -0.77 -5.81 -29.43
C VAL A 442 -0.10 -5.16 -30.63
N GLU A 443 1.08 -5.65 -30.99
CA GLU A 443 1.83 -5.18 -32.16
C GLU A 443 2.06 -3.66 -32.11
N GLU A 444 1.84 -2.91 -33.18
CA GLU A 444 2.04 -1.45 -33.24
C GLU A 444 1.08 -0.61 -32.38
N ALA A 445 0.12 -1.22 -31.68
CA ALA A 445 -0.87 -0.48 -30.90
C ALA A 445 -0.50 -0.29 -29.41
N TYR A 446 0.60 -0.91 -28.93
CA TYR A 446 1.04 -0.78 -27.52
C TYR A 446 2.10 0.34 -27.35
N ILE A 447 3.38 0.02 -27.46
CA ILE A 447 4.55 0.87 -27.30
C ILE A 447 5.45 0.63 -28.51
N THR A 448 6.01 1.71 -29.03
CA THR A 448 7.01 1.66 -30.10
C THR A 448 8.38 2.00 -29.53
N ASP A 449 9.40 1.21 -29.87
CA ASP A 449 10.80 1.55 -29.62
C ASP A 449 11.33 2.41 -30.78
N ILE A 450 11.82 3.60 -30.47
CA ILE A 450 12.53 4.48 -31.41
C ILE A 450 13.82 4.94 -30.77
N ASN A 451 14.95 4.61 -31.38
CA ASN A 451 16.28 5.02 -30.89
C ASN A 451 16.51 4.67 -29.41
N LYS A 452 16.01 3.50 -28.95
CA LYS A 452 16.06 3.03 -27.56
C LYS A 452 15.14 3.79 -26.58
N GLU A 453 14.25 4.63 -27.08
CA GLU A 453 13.16 5.21 -26.29
C GLU A 453 11.88 4.44 -26.55
N ASN A 454 11.14 4.15 -25.48
CA ASN A 454 9.87 3.44 -25.55
C ASN A 454 8.73 4.46 -25.47
N LEU A 455 7.87 4.56 -26.47
CA LEU A 455 6.79 5.55 -26.52
C LEU A 455 5.43 4.86 -26.59
N TRP A 456 4.50 5.30 -25.74
CA TRP A 456 3.12 4.83 -25.75
C TRP A 456 2.39 5.30 -27.01
N VAL A 457 1.88 4.33 -27.76
CA VAL A 457 0.96 4.59 -28.88
C VAL A 457 -0.44 4.90 -28.35
N VAL A 458 -0.83 4.25 -27.25
CA VAL A 458 -2.13 4.38 -26.61
C VAL A 458 -2.02 5.04 -25.24
N ASN A 459 -3.00 5.87 -24.85
CA ASN A 459 -3.09 6.45 -23.52
C ASN A 459 -3.34 5.34 -22.48
N PRO A 460 -2.34 5.01 -21.63
CA PRO A 460 -2.45 3.84 -20.76
C PRO A 460 -3.47 4.04 -19.64
N PHE A 461 -3.67 5.27 -19.16
CA PHE A 461 -4.66 5.57 -18.13
C PHE A 461 -6.08 5.25 -18.62
N GLN A 462 -6.42 5.69 -19.84
CA GLN A 462 -7.72 5.44 -20.43
C GLN A 462 -7.91 3.96 -20.81
N PHE A 463 -6.88 3.34 -21.40
CA PHE A 463 -6.96 1.94 -21.80
C PHE A 463 -7.19 1.02 -20.59
N PHE A 464 -6.36 1.12 -19.53
CA PHE A 464 -6.53 0.24 -18.37
C PHE A 464 -7.88 0.46 -17.69
N ALA A 465 -8.31 1.72 -17.55
CA ALA A 465 -9.62 2.04 -16.99
C ALA A 465 -10.77 1.39 -17.79
N GLN A 466 -10.76 1.51 -19.13
CA GLN A 466 -11.82 0.96 -19.98
C GLN A 466 -11.75 -0.56 -20.15
N ALA A 467 -10.56 -1.13 -20.40
CA ALA A 467 -10.38 -2.56 -20.63
C ALA A 467 -10.73 -3.38 -19.39
N LEU A 468 -10.34 -2.91 -18.20
CA LEU A 468 -10.60 -3.60 -16.94
C LEU A 468 -11.93 -3.16 -16.28
N ARG A 469 -12.60 -2.13 -16.81
CA ARG A 469 -13.75 -1.44 -16.18
C ARG A 469 -13.47 -1.04 -14.74
N LEU A 470 -12.36 -0.33 -14.58
CA LEU A 470 -11.97 0.20 -13.29
C LEU A 470 -12.97 1.28 -12.86
N GLN A 471 -13.32 1.25 -11.58
CA GLN A 471 -14.09 2.31 -10.94
C GLN A 471 -13.20 3.54 -10.83
N LYS A 472 -13.76 4.74 -11.03
CA LYS A 472 -13.07 5.99 -10.70
C LYS A 472 -12.99 6.11 -9.17
N LEU A 473 -11.77 6.12 -8.63
CA LEU A 473 -11.53 6.16 -7.18
C LEU A 473 -10.93 7.51 -6.79
N PRO A 474 -11.27 8.05 -5.61
CA PRO A 474 -10.38 8.97 -4.92
C PRO A 474 -9.11 8.21 -4.51
N VAL A 475 -7.96 8.85 -4.67
CA VAL A 475 -6.65 8.21 -4.60
C VAL A 475 -5.92 8.67 -3.36
N ALA A 476 -5.41 7.74 -2.56
CA ALA A 476 -4.49 8.08 -1.47
C ALA A 476 -3.16 8.54 -2.09
N ASP A 477 -2.83 9.83 -1.97
CA ASP A 477 -1.84 10.48 -2.83
C ASP A 477 -0.54 10.80 -2.06
N PRO A 478 0.59 10.12 -2.34
CA PRO A 478 1.84 10.35 -1.64
C PRO A 478 2.66 11.51 -2.20
N THR A 479 2.13 12.31 -3.13
CA THR A 479 2.86 13.44 -3.75
C THR A 479 2.57 14.77 -3.08
N THR A 480 1.51 14.83 -2.28
CA THR A 480 0.93 16.05 -1.72
C THR A 480 0.58 15.84 -0.25
N GLU A 481 0.79 16.87 0.58
CA GLU A 481 0.27 16.93 1.94
C GLU A 481 -0.13 18.36 2.26
N ASN A 482 -1.26 18.53 2.97
CA ASN A 482 -1.79 19.85 3.34
C ASN A 482 -1.89 20.80 2.14
N GLY A 483 -2.39 20.28 1.02
CA GLY A 483 -2.57 21.01 -0.24
C GLY A 483 -1.29 21.32 -1.03
N LYS A 484 -0.09 21.08 -0.48
CA LYS A 484 1.18 21.41 -1.14
C LYS A 484 1.92 20.17 -1.63
N ARG A 485 2.57 20.29 -2.79
CA ARG A 485 3.44 19.23 -3.32
C ARG A 485 4.59 18.99 -2.35
N LEU A 486 4.89 17.73 -2.07
CA LEU A 486 6.00 17.36 -1.21
C LEU A 486 7.35 17.67 -1.88
N PHE A 487 8.28 18.15 -1.07
CA PHE A 487 9.70 18.25 -1.40
C PHE A 487 10.50 17.40 -0.43
N PHE A 488 11.44 16.61 -0.94
CA PHE A 488 12.51 16.04 -0.12
C PHE A 488 13.82 15.99 -0.93
N SER A 489 14.92 15.70 -0.24
CA SER A 489 16.23 15.54 -0.86
C SER A 489 17.00 14.46 -0.14
N HIS A 490 17.68 13.61 -0.91
CA HIS A 490 18.57 12.62 -0.37
C HIS A 490 19.91 12.55 -1.11
N VAL A 491 20.95 12.16 -0.38
CA VAL A 491 22.32 12.15 -0.88
C VAL A 491 22.96 10.79 -0.67
N ASP A 492 23.33 10.14 -1.77
CA ASP A 492 24.08 8.89 -1.76
C ASP A 492 25.54 9.12 -1.34
N GLY A 493 26.06 8.14 -0.61
CA GLY A 493 27.28 8.29 0.18
C GLY A 493 28.58 8.31 -0.61
N ASP A 494 28.49 8.22 -1.94
CA ASP A 494 29.59 7.94 -2.85
C ASP A 494 30.59 9.08 -2.98
N GLY A 495 31.87 8.74 -2.80
CA GLY A 495 32.96 9.62 -3.16
C GLY A 495 33.10 10.83 -2.26
N ILE A 496 32.84 10.68 -0.94
CA ILE A 496 33.07 11.75 0.05
C ILE A 496 34.52 12.25 0.08
N MET A 497 35.46 11.40 -0.35
CA MET A 497 36.90 11.67 -0.39
C MET A 497 37.40 12.20 -1.74
N ASN A 498 36.52 12.36 -2.74
CA ASN A 498 36.93 12.86 -4.04
C ASN A 498 37.52 14.28 -3.91
N ARG A 499 38.57 14.59 -4.67
CA ARG A 499 39.21 15.91 -4.64
C ARG A 499 38.40 16.92 -5.47
N VAL A 500 38.36 18.15 -5.00
CA VAL A 500 37.71 19.25 -5.73
C VAL A 500 38.64 19.74 -6.85
N GLU A 501 38.08 19.87 -8.05
CA GLU A 501 38.76 20.46 -9.20
C GLU A 501 39.22 21.90 -8.90
N GLY A 502 40.47 22.21 -9.20
CA GLY A 502 41.07 23.52 -8.89
C GLY A 502 41.44 23.73 -7.42
N ASN A 503 41.04 22.83 -6.50
CA ASN A 503 41.43 22.87 -5.08
C ASN A 503 41.61 21.45 -4.51
N PHE A 504 42.72 20.82 -4.88
CA PHE A 504 43.02 19.43 -4.50
C PHE A 504 43.19 19.20 -2.97
N GLY A 505 43.34 20.27 -2.17
CA GLY A 505 43.35 20.18 -0.70
C GLY A 505 41.97 19.89 -0.09
N THR A 506 40.91 20.17 -0.84
CA THR A 506 39.51 20.09 -0.41
C THR A 506 38.86 18.81 -0.92
N PHE A 507 38.01 18.20 -0.09
CA PHE A 507 37.21 17.04 -0.47
C PHE A 507 35.81 17.46 -0.93
N SER A 508 35.18 16.64 -1.77
CA SER A 508 33.81 16.82 -2.24
C SER A 508 32.81 16.99 -1.08
N GLY A 509 32.98 16.22 0.01
CA GLY A 509 32.19 16.38 1.24
C GLY A 509 32.35 17.75 1.91
N ASP A 510 33.57 18.32 1.91
CA ASP A 510 33.81 19.69 2.41
C ASP A 510 33.11 20.73 1.50
N ALA A 511 33.18 20.54 0.18
CA ALA A 511 32.54 21.44 -0.78
C ALA A 511 31.02 21.44 -0.60
N LEU A 512 30.37 20.28 -0.52
CA LEU A 512 28.93 20.17 -0.31
C LEU A 512 28.50 20.70 1.06
N LEU A 513 29.29 20.44 2.11
CA LEU A 513 29.05 21.01 3.43
C LEU A 513 28.94 22.54 3.38
N ASN A 514 29.86 23.20 2.69
CA ASN A 514 29.94 24.65 2.69
C ASN A 514 29.02 25.32 1.67
N HIS A 515 28.82 24.71 0.49
CA HIS A 515 28.09 25.34 -0.61
C HIS A 515 26.63 24.89 -0.72
N ILE A 516 26.27 23.72 -0.18
CA ILE A 516 24.91 23.18 -0.25
C ILE A 516 24.30 23.07 1.16
N PHE A 517 24.84 22.20 2.02
CA PHE A 517 24.18 21.82 3.27
C PHE A 517 24.03 22.97 4.28
N LYS A 518 25.03 23.85 4.39
CA LYS A 518 24.94 25.09 5.20
C LYS A 518 24.12 26.19 4.53
N LYS A 519 24.02 26.19 3.20
CA LYS A 519 23.44 27.29 2.43
C LYS A 519 21.93 27.17 2.31
N TYR A 520 21.43 25.95 2.11
CA TYR A 520 20.00 25.69 1.93
C TYR A 520 19.39 25.12 3.21
N PRO A 521 18.42 25.82 3.84
CA PRO A 521 17.82 25.39 5.11
C PRO A 521 16.80 24.24 4.98
N LEU A 522 16.71 23.62 3.79
CA LEU A 522 15.79 22.53 3.49
C LEU A 522 16.21 21.24 4.21
N PRO A 523 15.25 20.37 4.60
CA PRO A 523 15.55 19.03 5.11
C PRO A 523 16.23 18.20 4.02
N ILE A 524 17.44 17.69 4.32
CA ILE A 524 18.22 16.85 3.40
C ILE A 524 18.68 15.61 4.18
N SER A 525 18.47 14.44 3.60
CA SER A 525 18.91 13.18 4.19
C SER A 525 20.25 12.78 3.56
N VAL A 526 21.33 12.71 4.33
CA VAL A 526 22.68 12.47 3.80
C VAL A 526 23.19 11.13 4.28
N SER A 527 23.58 10.27 3.34
CA SER A 527 24.18 8.98 3.65
C SER A 527 25.70 8.98 3.53
N VAL A 528 26.33 7.94 4.08
CA VAL A 528 27.76 7.65 3.91
C VAL A 528 27.96 6.17 3.61
N ILE A 529 28.97 5.87 2.81
CA ILE A 529 29.51 4.51 2.67
C ILE A 529 30.48 4.27 3.81
N GLY A 530 30.21 3.25 4.63
CA GLY A 530 31.01 2.99 5.83
C GLY A 530 32.50 2.77 5.52
N ALA A 531 32.83 2.01 4.48
CA ALA A 531 34.19 1.70 4.08
C ALA A 531 34.96 2.90 3.53
N GLU A 532 34.30 3.99 3.13
CA GLU A 532 35.01 5.19 2.68
C GLU A 532 35.56 6.00 3.85
N ILE A 533 34.87 5.99 4.98
CA ILE A 533 35.21 6.84 6.14
C ILE A 533 35.80 6.08 7.31
N ASP A 534 35.54 4.77 7.46
CA ASP A 534 35.96 3.97 8.61
C ASP A 534 37.49 3.74 8.60
N PRO A 535 38.18 3.72 9.76
CA PRO A 535 39.62 3.47 9.82
C PRO A 535 40.04 2.09 9.29
N GLN A 536 39.13 1.11 9.31
CA GLN A 536 39.32 -0.22 8.72
C GLN A 536 38.80 -0.30 7.27
N GLY A 537 38.46 0.85 6.70
CA GLY A 537 37.94 1.00 5.34
C GLY A 537 39.02 1.07 4.27
N LEU A 538 38.70 1.72 3.16
CA LEU A 538 39.54 1.90 1.98
C LEU A 538 40.66 2.93 2.20
N TYR A 539 40.42 3.95 3.04
CA TYR A 539 41.34 5.07 3.22
C TYR A 539 41.74 5.30 4.70
N PRO A 540 42.46 4.37 5.36
CA PRO A 540 42.82 4.50 6.77
C PRO A 540 43.53 5.82 7.12
N LYS A 541 44.42 6.30 6.24
CA LYS A 541 45.15 7.57 6.44
C LYS A 541 44.25 8.81 6.32
N LEU A 542 43.18 8.76 5.52
CA LEU A 542 42.25 9.88 5.34
C LEU A 542 41.08 9.84 6.32
N SER A 543 40.80 8.66 6.89
CA SER A 543 39.67 8.40 7.78
C SER A 543 39.47 9.46 8.88
N PRO A 544 40.49 9.93 9.63
CA PRO A 544 40.29 10.99 10.63
C PRO A 544 39.67 12.27 10.04
N LYS A 545 40.11 12.69 8.85
CA LYS A 545 39.57 13.87 8.16
C LYS A 545 38.16 13.60 7.61
N LEU A 546 37.92 12.44 7.02
CA LEU A 546 36.62 12.08 6.46
C LEU A 546 35.53 11.91 7.55
N ILE A 547 35.87 11.32 8.69
CA ILE A 547 34.99 11.24 9.86
C ILE A 547 34.66 12.64 10.38
N LYS A 548 35.65 13.54 10.42
CA LYS A 548 35.42 14.94 10.82
C LYS A 548 34.39 15.61 9.91
N ILE A 549 34.51 15.44 8.59
CA ILE A 549 33.56 15.98 7.60
C ILE A 549 32.16 15.40 7.82
N ALA A 550 32.04 14.07 7.91
CA ALA A 550 30.75 13.41 8.16
C ALA A 550 30.08 13.92 9.46
N LYS A 551 30.85 14.04 10.55
CA LYS A 551 30.37 14.61 11.82
C LYS A 551 29.89 16.06 11.67
N GLN A 552 30.58 16.88 10.88
CA GLN A 552 30.18 18.27 10.62
C GLN A 552 28.90 18.36 9.80
N ILE A 553 28.75 17.50 8.78
CA ILE A 553 27.51 17.40 7.98
C ILE A 553 26.34 16.98 8.89
N PHE A 554 26.50 15.88 9.64
CA PHE A 554 25.44 15.37 10.51
C PHE A 554 25.10 16.26 11.71
N ALA A 555 25.98 17.18 12.09
CA ALA A 555 25.70 18.14 13.15
C ALA A 555 24.69 19.23 12.74
N LEU A 556 24.48 19.45 11.44
CA LEU A 556 23.56 20.48 10.94
C LEU A 556 22.09 20.13 11.29
N PRO A 557 21.26 21.11 11.65
CA PRO A 557 19.88 20.85 12.09
C PRO A 557 18.97 20.36 10.97
N ASN A 558 19.26 20.76 9.72
CA ASN A 558 18.51 20.40 8.52
C ASN A 558 18.99 19.09 7.87
N ILE A 559 19.92 18.36 8.50
CA ILE A 559 20.44 17.08 7.99
C ILE A 559 19.88 15.89 8.77
N GLU A 560 19.33 14.90 8.06
CA GLU A 560 19.05 13.56 8.58
C GLU A 560 20.15 12.59 8.15
N PRO A 561 20.90 11.98 9.09
CA PRO A 561 21.91 10.98 8.73
C PRO A 561 21.27 9.69 8.17
N ALA A 562 21.89 9.07 7.17
CA ALA A 562 21.48 7.80 6.59
C ALA A 562 22.71 6.92 6.27
N SER A 563 22.51 5.67 5.84
CA SER A 563 23.62 4.80 5.41
C SER A 563 23.45 4.39 3.95
N HIS A 564 24.57 4.34 3.23
CA HIS A 564 24.66 3.78 1.89
C HIS A 564 25.43 2.44 1.92
N THR A 565 25.11 1.62 2.93
CA THR A 565 25.78 0.36 3.30
C THR A 565 27.24 0.53 3.76
N PHE A 566 27.91 -0.56 4.12
CA PHE A 566 29.33 -0.51 4.49
C PHE A 566 30.22 -0.56 3.26
N THR A 567 30.02 -1.53 2.38
CA THR A 567 30.90 -1.76 1.21
C THR A 567 30.31 -1.37 -0.13
N HIS A 568 29.16 -0.69 -0.16
CA HIS A 568 28.48 -0.33 -1.40
C HIS A 568 28.27 -1.56 -2.29
N THR A 569 27.29 -2.39 -1.92
CA THR A 569 26.92 -3.57 -2.72
C THR A 569 26.54 -3.13 -4.13
N PHE A 570 27.30 -3.55 -5.16
CA PHE A 570 27.08 -3.17 -6.56
C PHE A 570 25.91 -3.93 -7.18
N PHE A 571 25.77 -5.22 -6.87
CA PHE A 571 24.74 -6.09 -7.44
C PHE A 571 24.08 -6.95 -6.38
N TRP A 572 22.89 -6.55 -5.93
CA TRP A 572 22.16 -7.25 -4.86
C TRP A 572 21.73 -8.66 -5.29
N GLY A 573 21.53 -8.89 -6.58
CA GLY A 573 21.23 -10.22 -7.13
C GLY A 573 22.38 -11.24 -7.08
N LYS A 574 23.59 -10.82 -6.72
CA LYS A 574 24.77 -11.69 -6.58
C LYS A 574 25.03 -12.14 -5.14
N ILE A 575 24.16 -11.76 -4.20
CA ILE A 575 24.25 -12.23 -2.81
C ILE A 575 23.79 -13.69 -2.76
N HIS A 576 24.69 -14.58 -2.33
CA HIS A 576 24.43 -16.00 -2.16
C HIS A 576 24.72 -16.41 -0.72
N ASN A 577 23.77 -17.09 -0.08
CA ASN A 577 23.87 -17.53 1.32
C ASN A 577 24.27 -16.40 2.31
N GLY A 578 23.77 -15.19 2.07
CA GLY A 578 24.07 -14.01 2.92
C GLY A 578 25.49 -13.45 2.76
N THR A 579 26.26 -13.95 1.80
CA THR A 579 27.63 -13.49 1.46
C THR A 579 27.68 -12.86 0.07
N LEU A 580 28.71 -12.05 -0.18
CA LEU A 580 28.93 -11.38 -1.46
C LEU A 580 30.42 -11.38 -1.83
N GLU A 581 30.72 -11.86 -3.04
CA GLU A 581 32.08 -11.89 -3.57
C GLU A 581 32.67 -10.47 -3.65
N PRO A 582 33.98 -10.30 -3.37
CA PRO A 582 34.62 -8.99 -3.41
C PRO A 582 34.50 -8.23 -4.73
N LYS A 583 34.29 -8.90 -5.87
CA LYS A 583 34.15 -8.23 -7.18
C LYS A 583 32.84 -7.43 -7.34
N TYR A 584 31.85 -7.66 -6.47
CA TYR A 584 30.55 -7.01 -6.51
C TYR A 584 30.36 -5.97 -5.39
N ARG A 585 31.45 -5.50 -4.77
CA ARG A 585 31.46 -4.51 -3.70
C ARG A 585 32.82 -3.84 -3.57
N LEU A 586 32.92 -2.80 -2.76
CA LEU A 586 34.19 -2.26 -2.30
C LEU A 586 34.96 -3.30 -1.46
N LYS A 587 36.29 -3.23 -1.50
CA LYS A 587 37.21 -4.27 -1.01
C LYS A 587 38.09 -3.80 0.17
N PRO A 588 37.53 -3.39 1.32
CA PRO A 588 38.35 -3.09 2.50
C PRO A 588 39.09 -4.36 2.99
N LYS A 589 40.31 -4.18 3.49
CA LYS A 589 41.20 -5.27 3.90
C LYS A 589 40.59 -6.06 5.07
N GLY A 590 40.57 -7.39 4.98
CA GLY A 590 40.09 -8.27 6.05
C GLY A 590 38.57 -8.27 6.26
N TYR A 591 37.80 -7.63 5.37
CA TYR A 591 36.36 -7.49 5.55
C TYR A 591 35.56 -8.75 5.21
N LYS A 592 34.69 -9.16 6.13
CA LYS A 592 33.71 -10.24 5.96
C LYS A 592 32.30 -9.66 5.76
N TYR A 593 31.71 -9.96 4.61
CA TYR A 593 30.38 -9.48 4.24
C TYR A 593 29.28 -10.20 5.04
N SER A 594 28.27 -9.44 5.48
CA SER A 594 26.99 -9.97 5.95
C SER A 594 25.93 -8.87 5.87
N LEU A 595 24.65 -9.23 5.69
CA LEU A 595 23.55 -8.24 5.73
C LEU A 595 23.54 -7.43 7.03
N LYS A 596 23.80 -8.07 8.17
CA LYS A 596 23.90 -7.39 9.46
C LYS A 596 25.01 -6.34 9.48
N ARG A 597 26.17 -6.65 8.89
CA ARG A 597 27.29 -5.69 8.82
C ARG A 597 26.96 -4.53 7.88
N GLU A 598 26.45 -4.84 6.68
CA GLU A 598 26.13 -3.84 5.66
C GLU A 598 25.04 -2.87 6.10
N LEU A 599 23.93 -3.40 6.63
CA LEU A 599 22.70 -2.65 6.87
C LEU A 599 22.64 -2.13 8.32
N LYS A 600 22.48 -3.03 9.28
CA LYS A 600 22.22 -2.64 10.68
C LYS A 600 23.46 -2.05 11.36
N THR A 601 24.60 -2.73 11.29
CA THR A 601 25.80 -2.33 12.04
C THR A 601 26.34 -0.99 11.54
N THR A 602 26.30 -0.74 10.23
CA THR A 602 26.69 0.56 9.66
C THR A 602 25.78 1.68 10.13
N LEU A 603 24.47 1.44 10.12
CA LEU A 603 23.47 2.41 10.60
C LEU A 603 23.64 2.69 12.11
N ASP A 604 23.84 1.65 12.92
CA ASP A 604 24.13 1.77 14.35
C ASP A 604 25.43 2.56 14.60
N ASN A 605 26.48 2.30 13.80
CA ASN A 605 27.74 3.04 13.90
C ASN A 605 27.56 4.53 13.60
N ILE A 606 26.71 4.92 12.65
CA ILE A 606 26.40 6.33 12.41
C ILE A 606 25.78 6.95 13.66
N ASN A 607 24.78 6.28 14.24
CA ASN A 607 24.06 6.76 15.42
C ASN A 607 24.93 6.88 16.69
N THR A 608 25.98 6.08 16.79
CA THR A 608 26.81 5.96 18.00
C THR A 608 28.18 6.64 17.86
N LYS A 609 28.79 6.64 16.67
CA LYS A 609 30.16 7.14 16.44
C LYS A 609 30.21 8.48 15.73
N TYR A 610 29.24 8.78 14.87
CA TYR A 610 29.32 9.92 13.92
C TYR A 610 28.32 11.04 14.20
N ILE A 611 27.37 10.84 15.11
CA ILE A 611 26.43 11.89 15.51
C ILE A 611 26.40 12.06 17.03
N LYS A 612 25.99 13.24 17.50
CA LYS A 612 25.80 13.48 18.94
C LYS A 612 24.65 12.62 19.49
N PRO A 613 24.71 12.16 20.75
CA PRO A 613 23.62 11.39 21.37
C PRO A 613 22.26 12.10 21.31
N ASN A 614 22.22 13.43 21.43
CA ASN A 614 21.00 14.24 21.38
C ASN A 614 20.58 14.69 19.96
N LYS A 615 21.34 14.35 18.91
CA LYS A 615 20.98 14.70 17.52
C LYS A 615 19.62 14.10 17.16
N LYS A 616 18.72 14.95 16.66
CA LYS A 616 17.48 14.56 15.99
C LYS A 616 17.43 15.21 14.60
N PRO A 617 16.90 14.50 13.57
CA PRO A 617 16.55 13.08 13.58
C PRO A 617 17.79 12.16 13.67
N LYS A 618 17.56 10.88 14.00
CA LYS A 618 18.56 9.80 14.06
C LYS A 618 18.61 9.05 12.74
N ALA A 619 19.71 8.34 12.48
CA ALA A 619 19.81 7.49 11.30
C ALA A 619 18.89 6.28 11.43
N LYS A 620 17.94 6.15 10.50
CA LYS A 620 16.98 5.03 10.43
C LYS A 620 16.72 4.55 9.00
N THR A 621 17.46 5.10 8.03
CA THR A 621 17.22 4.88 6.59
C THR A 621 18.48 4.38 5.89
N ILE A 622 18.30 3.42 4.99
CA ILE A 622 19.29 2.96 4.03
C ILE A 622 18.93 3.48 2.63
N PHE A 623 19.91 3.99 1.91
CA PHE A 623 19.77 4.26 0.48
C PHE A 623 20.38 3.06 -0.25
N TRP A 624 19.61 2.36 -1.07
CA TRP A 624 20.10 1.14 -1.72
C TRP A 624 21.26 1.49 -2.65
N SER A 625 22.39 0.80 -2.48
CA SER A 625 23.59 0.99 -3.29
C SER A 625 23.54 0.19 -4.59
N GLY A 626 24.37 0.59 -5.56
CA GLY A 626 24.59 -0.17 -6.79
C GLY A 626 23.36 -0.25 -7.69
N ASP A 627 23.03 -1.46 -8.15
CA ASP A 627 21.87 -1.73 -9.03
C ASP A 627 20.50 -1.46 -8.38
N CYS A 628 20.46 -1.05 -7.11
CA CYS A 628 19.24 -0.73 -6.37
C CYS A 628 18.18 -1.86 -6.46
N ALA A 629 18.60 -3.12 -6.57
CA ALA A 629 17.70 -4.26 -6.78
C ALA A 629 17.75 -5.27 -5.60
N PRO A 630 17.42 -4.84 -4.37
CA PRO A 630 17.46 -5.70 -3.18
C PRO A 630 16.58 -6.94 -3.36
N ARG A 631 17.07 -8.06 -2.84
CA ARG A 631 16.33 -9.34 -2.85
C ARG A 631 15.50 -9.48 -1.57
N VAL A 632 14.58 -10.45 -1.56
CA VAL A 632 13.63 -10.67 -0.47
C VAL A 632 14.34 -10.82 0.88
N ASN A 633 15.51 -11.46 0.94
CA ASN A 633 16.30 -11.59 2.17
C ASN A 633 16.80 -10.25 2.74
N ALA A 634 17.19 -9.29 1.90
CA ALA A 634 17.61 -7.96 2.33
C ALA A 634 16.42 -7.13 2.80
N LEU A 635 15.28 -7.23 2.10
CA LEU A 635 14.03 -6.58 2.52
C LEU A 635 13.52 -7.17 3.84
N ASP A 636 13.45 -8.49 3.96
CA ASP A 636 13.09 -9.19 5.19
C ASP A 636 13.95 -8.72 6.39
N PHE A 637 15.26 -8.60 6.16
CA PHE A 637 16.18 -8.12 7.18
C PHE A 637 15.85 -6.68 7.64
N ILE A 638 15.64 -5.73 6.73
CA ILE A 638 15.37 -4.34 7.14
C ILE A 638 14.01 -4.20 7.84
N TYR A 639 12.98 -4.94 7.42
CA TYR A 639 11.66 -4.89 8.06
C TYR A 639 11.70 -5.47 9.48
N LYS A 640 12.39 -6.61 9.68
CA LYS A 640 12.63 -7.20 11.02
C LYS A 640 13.43 -6.30 11.96
N HIS A 641 14.19 -5.35 11.42
CA HIS A 641 14.99 -4.41 12.18
C HIS A 641 14.43 -2.98 12.19
N HIS A 642 13.21 -2.77 11.68
CA HIS A 642 12.56 -1.45 11.60
C HIS A 642 13.40 -0.38 10.89
N ILE A 643 14.11 -0.79 9.84
CA ILE A 643 14.95 0.08 9.00
C ILE A 643 14.16 0.46 7.76
N LEU A 644 14.11 1.75 7.43
CA LEU A 644 13.51 2.26 6.20
C LEU A 644 14.51 2.20 5.06
N ALA A 645 14.04 2.10 3.81
CA ALA A 645 14.91 2.18 2.65
C ALA A 645 14.25 2.80 1.42
N ILE A 646 15.07 3.43 0.58
CA ILE A 646 14.71 4.06 -0.71
C ILE A 646 15.83 3.84 -1.73
N ASN A 647 15.57 4.18 -3.00
CA ASN A 647 16.38 4.05 -4.23
C ASN A 647 15.87 2.95 -5.16
N GLY A 648 16.19 3.12 -6.45
CA GLY A 648 15.61 2.41 -7.58
C GLY A 648 14.48 3.22 -8.23
N GLY A 649 14.08 2.80 -9.44
CA GLY A 649 13.08 3.49 -10.26
C GLY A 649 13.68 4.65 -11.04
N ASP A 650 13.49 4.66 -12.36
CA ASP A 650 14.16 5.61 -13.26
C ASP A 650 13.22 6.70 -13.77
N THR A 651 12.89 7.67 -12.91
CA THR A 651 12.16 8.87 -13.35
C THR A 651 13.13 9.92 -13.91
N THR A 652 13.18 10.04 -15.24
CA THR A 652 14.14 10.88 -16.00
C THR A 652 13.47 11.75 -17.08
N ILE A 653 12.13 11.74 -17.17
CA ILE A 653 11.37 12.51 -18.17
C ILE A 653 11.87 13.95 -18.31
N GLN A 654 12.07 14.40 -19.54
CA GLN A 654 12.68 15.69 -19.86
C GLN A 654 12.04 16.30 -21.11
N ASN A 655 12.29 17.58 -21.40
CA ASN A 655 11.60 18.25 -22.52
C ASN A 655 11.92 17.64 -23.90
N THR A 656 13.11 17.06 -24.07
CA THR A 656 13.52 16.37 -25.31
C THR A 656 13.08 14.92 -25.38
N SER A 657 12.64 14.35 -24.26
CA SER A 657 12.11 12.99 -24.14
C SER A 657 10.91 13.01 -23.17
N PRO A 658 9.78 13.66 -23.53
CA PRO A 658 8.66 13.88 -22.62
C PRO A 658 7.74 12.64 -22.52
N TRP A 659 8.34 11.46 -22.37
CA TRP A 659 7.64 10.17 -22.40
C TRP A 659 7.30 9.68 -20.99
N LEU A 660 6.08 9.21 -20.81
CA LEU A 660 5.56 8.63 -19.58
C LEU A 660 6.32 7.35 -19.18
N THR A 661 6.88 6.62 -20.15
CA THR A 661 7.76 5.47 -19.91
C THR A 661 9.05 5.84 -19.17
N LEU A 662 9.43 7.12 -19.14
CA LEU A 662 10.54 7.66 -18.36
C LEU A 662 10.09 8.17 -16.98
N VAL A 663 8.94 7.71 -16.50
CA VAL A 663 8.43 7.96 -15.15
C VAL A 663 8.17 6.63 -14.46
N ALA A 664 8.99 6.29 -13.49
CA ALA A 664 8.85 5.06 -12.71
C ALA A 664 7.62 5.07 -11.79
N PRO A 665 7.09 3.90 -11.36
CA PRO A 665 6.12 3.81 -10.26
C PRO A 665 6.70 4.27 -8.92
N PHE A 666 5.90 4.31 -7.87
CA PHE A 666 6.37 4.68 -6.52
C PHE A 666 7.19 3.60 -5.82
N GLY A 667 7.12 2.36 -6.30
CA GLY A 667 7.80 1.23 -5.69
C GLY A 667 7.37 -0.10 -6.29
N LEU A 668 7.74 -1.18 -5.61
CA LEU A 668 7.55 -2.56 -6.06
C LEU A 668 7.38 -3.49 -4.86
N LYS A 669 6.40 -4.41 -4.92
CA LYS A 669 6.29 -5.50 -3.93
C LYS A 669 7.24 -6.65 -4.29
N ARG A 670 8.09 -7.08 -3.36
CA ARG A 670 8.98 -8.25 -3.45
C ARG A 670 8.72 -9.18 -2.26
N GLY A 671 8.13 -10.34 -2.52
CA GLY A 671 7.62 -11.18 -1.43
C GLY A 671 6.51 -10.43 -0.68
N ASP A 672 6.65 -10.28 0.63
CA ASP A 672 5.70 -9.54 1.47
C ASP A 672 6.06 -8.07 1.69
N TYR A 673 7.19 -7.61 1.12
CA TYR A 673 7.78 -6.32 1.44
C TYR A 673 7.69 -5.36 0.25
N TYR A 674 7.61 -4.07 0.54
CA TYR A 674 7.74 -3.02 -0.48
C TYR A 674 9.16 -2.48 -0.53
N GLN A 675 9.70 -2.41 -1.75
CA GLN A 675 10.83 -1.57 -2.11
C GLN A 675 10.27 -0.22 -2.59
N ILE A 676 10.69 0.88 -1.96
CA ILE A 676 10.23 2.23 -2.31
C ILE A 676 11.25 2.91 -3.23
N TYR A 677 10.77 3.56 -4.28
CA TYR A 677 11.61 4.22 -5.29
C TYR A 677 11.83 5.70 -5.00
N THR A 678 12.86 6.25 -5.64
CA THR A 678 13.12 7.69 -5.64
C THR A 678 12.00 8.45 -6.36
N GLY A 679 11.83 9.74 -6.02
CA GLY A 679 10.88 10.61 -6.74
C GLY A 679 11.39 11.03 -8.13
N ALA A 680 12.71 11.16 -8.28
CA ALA A 680 13.41 11.49 -9.52
C ALA A 680 14.84 10.93 -9.50
N GLN A 681 15.43 10.71 -10.68
CA GLN A 681 16.80 10.20 -10.77
C GLN A 681 17.86 11.23 -10.38
N ASN A 682 19.03 10.71 -10.01
CA ASN A 682 20.16 11.50 -9.55
C ASN A 682 21.01 12.08 -10.69
N GLU A 683 22.01 12.87 -10.34
CA GLU A 683 22.92 13.52 -11.28
C GLU A 683 23.70 12.55 -12.19
N ASN A 684 23.94 11.32 -11.74
CA ASN A 684 24.69 10.32 -12.49
C ASN A 684 24.06 10.13 -13.88
N VAL A 685 22.75 9.88 -13.93
CA VAL A 685 22.01 9.67 -15.18
C VAL A 685 22.00 10.93 -16.05
N PHE A 686 21.80 12.10 -15.45
CA PHE A 686 21.80 13.37 -16.19
C PHE A 686 23.19 13.81 -16.69
N THR A 687 24.26 13.12 -16.27
CA THR A 687 25.66 13.41 -16.62
C THR A 687 26.32 12.25 -17.36
N ASN A 688 25.54 11.35 -17.96
CA ASN A 688 26.04 10.18 -18.72
C ASN A 688 26.99 9.32 -17.89
N ASP A 689 26.53 8.77 -16.77
CA ASP A 689 27.35 7.96 -15.86
C ASP A 689 28.58 8.71 -15.33
N TRP A 690 28.39 10.00 -15.01
CA TRP A 690 29.46 10.91 -14.57
C TRP A 690 30.59 11.11 -15.60
N LEU A 691 30.32 10.88 -16.90
CA LEU A 691 31.23 11.20 -18.01
C LEU A 691 31.05 12.62 -18.55
N GLY A 692 30.03 13.34 -18.09
CA GLY A 692 29.71 14.71 -18.45
C GLY A 692 28.64 14.81 -19.55
N PRO A 693 28.12 16.03 -19.79
CA PRO A 693 28.53 17.28 -19.17
C PRO A 693 28.11 17.38 -17.70
N PHE A 694 29.04 17.74 -16.80
CA PHE A 694 28.82 17.77 -15.34
C PHE A 694 27.77 18.79 -14.87
N TRP A 695 27.34 19.72 -15.73
CA TRP A 695 26.22 20.62 -15.44
C TRP A 695 24.85 20.00 -15.72
N GLY A 696 24.80 18.80 -16.32
CA GLY A 696 23.59 18.19 -16.88
C GLY A 696 22.44 18.04 -15.89
N PHE A 697 22.72 17.91 -14.58
CA PHE A 697 21.71 17.79 -13.54
C PHE A 697 20.73 18.96 -13.45
N LYS A 698 21.07 20.14 -14.00
CA LYS A 698 20.10 21.25 -14.12
C LYS A 698 18.79 20.83 -14.81
N ARG A 699 18.85 19.83 -15.71
CA ARG A 699 17.69 19.28 -16.43
C ARG A 699 16.67 18.59 -15.54
N VAL A 700 17.02 18.16 -14.32
CA VAL A 700 16.05 17.56 -13.38
C VAL A 700 14.87 18.51 -13.06
N THR A 701 15.08 19.83 -13.17
CA THR A 701 13.99 20.81 -13.04
C THR A 701 12.92 20.69 -14.12
N GLN A 702 13.24 20.11 -15.29
CA GLN A 702 12.27 19.77 -16.33
C GLN A 702 11.44 18.56 -15.90
N THR A 703 12.09 17.52 -15.37
CA THR A 703 11.44 16.35 -14.76
C THR A 703 10.44 16.76 -13.69
N PHE A 704 10.81 17.68 -12.80
CA PHE A 704 9.90 18.19 -11.77
C PHE A 704 8.68 18.90 -12.34
N LYS A 705 8.81 19.62 -13.47
CA LYS A 705 7.68 20.29 -14.13
C LYS A 705 6.76 19.29 -14.82
N LEU A 706 7.32 18.39 -15.61
CA LEU A 706 6.57 17.40 -16.41
C LEU A 706 5.86 16.35 -15.53
N THR A 707 6.34 16.13 -14.31
CA THR A 707 5.68 15.26 -13.32
C THR A 707 4.71 16.01 -12.40
N ASN A 708 4.47 17.31 -12.61
CA ASN A 708 3.49 18.09 -11.84
C ASN A 708 2.18 18.34 -12.61
N SER A 709 2.28 18.56 -13.91
CA SER A 709 1.19 19.01 -14.77
C SER A 709 1.31 18.36 -16.15
N PRO A 710 0.20 17.93 -16.78
CA PRO A 710 -1.19 18.06 -16.31
C PRO A 710 -1.59 17.01 -15.26
N ARG A 711 -0.66 16.13 -14.87
CA ARG A 711 -0.87 15.14 -13.80
C ARG A 711 0.28 15.24 -12.81
N ARG A 712 -0.05 15.37 -11.53
CA ARG A 712 0.97 15.28 -10.47
C ARG A 712 1.32 13.80 -10.23
N LEU A 713 2.36 13.33 -10.89
CA LEU A 713 2.81 11.94 -10.87
C LEU A 713 3.85 11.68 -9.77
N LYS A 714 4.62 12.70 -9.36
CA LYS A 714 5.73 12.57 -8.41
C LYS A 714 5.83 13.74 -7.44
N PRO A 715 6.39 13.55 -6.23
CA PRO A 715 6.91 14.66 -5.43
C PRO A 715 8.12 15.33 -6.10
N ILE A 716 8.67 16.38 -5.51
CA ILE A 716 9.99 16.90 -5.87
C ILE A 716 11.04 16.17 -5.02
N ASP A 717 11.96 15.47 -5.68
CA ASP A 717 13.07 14.77 -5.03
C ASP A 717 14.40 15.23 -5.63
N VAL A 718 15.19 15.95 -4.83
CA VAL A 718 16.56 16.34 -5.22
C VAL A 718 17.52 15.26 -4.72
N TYR A 719 17.77 14.29 -5.60
CA TYR A 719 18.63 13.14 -5.37
C TYR A 719 20.00 13.36 -6.04
N PHE A 720 21.11 13.21 -5.30
CA PHE A 720 22.48 13.29 -5.85
C PHE A 720 23.50 12.51 -5.00
N HIS A 721 24.77 12.48 -5.38
CA HIS A 721 25.85 11.82 -4.63
C HIS A 721 26.85 12.81 -4.03
N LEU A 722 27.60 12.39 -3.01
CA LEU A 722 28.64 13.22 -2.39
C LEU A 722 29.75 13.65 -3.36
N TYR A 723 30.08 12.82 -4.37
CA TYR A 723 31.07 13.18 -5.38
C TYR A 723 30.66 14.39 -6.22
N SER A 724 29.38 14.80 -6.24
CA SER A 724 28.94 16.01 -6.95
C SER A 724 29.72 17.27 -6.54
N GLY A 725 30.20 17.31 -5.28
CA GLY A 725 31.06 18.40 -4.80
C GLY A 725 32.44 18.48 -5.46
N SER A 726 32.87 17.47 -6.22
CA SER A 726 34.22 17.42 -6.82
C SER A 726 34.37 18.27 -8.09
N LYS A 727 33.28 18.58 -8.79
CA LYS A 727 33.28 19.31 -10.06
C LYS A 727 32.57 20.65 -9.91
N GLN A 728 33.23 21.74 -10.33
CA GLN A 728 32.64 23.08 -10.24
C GLN A 728 31.32 23.17 -11.00
N ALA A 729 31.25 22.59 -12.21
CA ALA A 729 30.03 22.59 -13.02
C ALA A 729 28.86 21.83 -12.37
N SER A 730 29.14 20.73 -11.65
CA SER A 730 28.11 20.00 -10.90
C SER A 730 27.65 20.78 -9.68
N LEU A 731 28.57 21.41 -8.95
CA LEU A 731 28.22 22.25 -7.81
C LEU A 731 27.32 23.43 -8.21
N GLU A 732 27.59 24.08 -9.34
CA GLU A 732 26.72 25.13 -9.89
C GLU A 732 25.38 24.58 -10.40
N ALA A 733 25.33 23.33 -10.89
CA ALA A 733 24.07 22.67 -11.21
C ALA A 733 23.23 22.40 -9.96
N LEU A 734 23.84 21.93 -8.87
CA LEU A 734 23.15 21.73 -7.59
C LEU A 734 22.59 23.04 -7.05
N LYS A 735 23.38 24.11 -7.02
CA LYS A 735 22.90 25.44 -6.60
C LYS A 735 21.70 25.89 -7.42
N TYR A 736 21.76 25.73 -8.74
CA TYR A 736 20.62 26.03 -9.62
C TYR A 736 19.37 25.23 -9.27
N VAL A 737 19.49 23.92 -9.02
CA VAL A 737 18.37 23.06 -8.65
C VAL A 737 17.79 23.44 -7.30
N PHE A 738 18.62 23.69 -6.29
CA PHE A 738 18.16 24.11 -4.96
C PHE A 738 17.55 25.52 -4.97
N ASP A 739 18.12 26.47 -5.72
CA ASP A 739 17.54 27.80 -5.92
C ASP A 739 16.19 27.73 -6.63
N TRP A 740 16.04 26.81 -7.58
CA TRP A 740 14.75 26.54 -8.22
C TRP A 740 13.75 25.94 -7.23
N ALA A 741 14.15 24.93 -6.44
CA ALA A 741 13.30 24.28 -5.45
C ALA A 741 12.81 25.25 -4.36
N MET A 742 13.68 26.14 -3.87
CA MET A 742 13.33 27.18 -2.90
C MET A 742 12.27 28.18 -3.38
N LYS A 743 12.07 28.29 -4.70
CA LYS A 743 11.04 29.16 -5.31
C LYS A 743 9.70 28.43 -5.48
N GLN A 744 9.66 27.11 -5.30
CA GLN A 744 8.44 26.33 -5.47
C GLN A 744 7.58 26.38 -4.21
N ASP A 745 6.27 26.34 -4.41
CA ASP A 745 5.33 26.24 -3.30
C ASP A 745 5.18 24.77 -2.88
N THR A 746 5.91 24.38 -1.83
CA THR A 746 6.07 22.98 -1.42
C THR A 746 5.93 22.80 0.08
N MET A 747 5.73 21.55 0.50
CA MET A 747 5.91 21.10 1.88
C MET A 747 7.20 20.27 1.98
N PRO A 748 8.30 20.85 2.50
CA PRO A 748 9.55 20.11 2.68
C PRO A 748 9.45 19.10 3.82
N ILE A 749 9.95 17.87 3.59
CA ILE A 749 10.02 16.78 4.57
C ILE A 749 11.36 16.04 4.46
N PHE A 750 11.74 15.29 5.50
CA PHE A 750 12.85 14.35 5.35
C PHE A 750 12.45 13.13 4.51
N THR A 751 13.42 12.51 3.85
CA THR A 751 13.21 11.29 3.04
C THR A 751 12.58 10.17 3.86
N SER A 752 12.95 10.05 5.14
CA SER A 752 12.37 9.03 6.02
C SER A 752 10.90 9.24 6.38
N GLU A 753 10.35 10.44 6.12
CA GLU A 753 8.92 10.73 6.27
C GLU A 753 8.15 10.45 4.98
N TYR A 754 8.82 10.45 3.82
CA TYR A 754 8.21 10.10 2.53
C TYR A 754 7.96 8.60 2.41
N ILE A 755 8.95 7.77 2.77
CA ILE A 755 8.92 6.30 2.63
C ILE A 755 7.63 5.68 3.19
N PRO A 756 7.23 5.92 4.46
CA PRO A 756 6.01 5.30 5.00
C PRO A 756 4.72 5.81 4.34
N LYS A 757 4.68 7.02 3.77
CA LYS A 757 3.51 7.52 3.02
C LYS A 757 3.24 6.69 1.78
N VAL A 758 4.30 6.30 1.07
CA VAL A 758 4.19 5.40 -0.07
C VAL A 758 3.76 4.00 0.37
N MET A 759 4.30 3.50 1.49
CA MET A 759 3.88 2.19 2.03
C MET A 759 2.40 2.19 2.42
N ASP A 760 1.88 3.26 3.02
CA ASP A 760 0.46 3.43 3.32
C ASP A 760 -0.41 3.43 2.06
N MET A 761 0.00 4.11 0.99
CA MET A 761 -0.72 4.14 -0.30
C MET A 761 -1.03 2.72 -0.81
N TYR A 762 -0.07 1.80 -0.65
CA TYR A 762 -0.21 0.40 -1.07
C TYR A 762 -1.11 -0.45 -0.15
N GLU A 763 -1.29 -0.06 1.11
CA GLU A 763 -2.01 -0.88 2.10
C GLU A 763 -3.35 -0.28 2.56
N VAL A 764 -3.64 0.97 2.23
CA VAL A 764 -4.90 1.63 2.61
C VAL A 764 -6.10 0.86 2.07
N SER A 765 -7.03 0.56 2.97
CA SER A 765 -8.29 -0.10 2.66
C SER A 765 -9.38 0.95 2.47
N VAL A 766 -10.17 0.80 1.41
CA VAL A 766 -11.16 1.79 0.98
C VAL A 766 -12.52 1.13 0.88
N ALA A 767 -13.55 1.76 1.43
CA ALA A 767 -14.95 1.39 1.24
C ALA A 767 -15.76 2.62 0.82
N HIS A 768 -16.87 2.41 0.12
CA HIS A 768 -17.71 3.51 -0.35
C HIS A 768 -19.19 3.12 -0.33
N GLU A 769 -20.02 4.10 0.00
CA GLU A 769 -21.46 4.02 -0.11
C GLU A 769 -22.01 5.38 -0.58
N LYS A 770 -22.69 5.40 -1.72
CA LYS A 770 -23.33 6.59 -2.34
C LYS A 770 -22.37 7.76 -2.61
N ASN A 771 -22.20 8.68 -1.65
CA ASN A 771 -21.33 9.85 -1.71
C ASN A 771 -20.33 9.87 -0.54
N ARG A 772 -20.27 8.80 0.26
CA ARG A 772 -19.41 8.68 1.44
C ARG A 772 -18.29 7.69 1.17
N TRP A 773 -17.06 8.08 1.48
CA TRP A 773 -15.85 7.27 1.29
C TRP A 773 -15.15 7.06 2.62
N LEU A 774 -14.89 5.81 2.98
CA LEU A 774 -14.12 5.43 4.17
C LEU A 774 -12.73 4.97 3.74
N PHE A 775 -11.70 5.58 4.34
CA PHE A 775 -10.30 5.18 4.20
C PHE A 775 -9.80 4.70 5.57
N SER A 776 -9.15 3.54 5.60
CA SER A 776 -8.53 2.95 6.80
C SER A 776 -7.08 2.62 6.51
N GLY A 777 -6.17 2.91 7.45
CA GLY A 777 -4.72 2.74 7.25
C GLY A 777 -3.98 4.00 6.78
N MET A 778 -4.56 5.19 7.01
CA MET A 778 -3.99 6.51 6.67
C MET A 778 -3.09 7.03 7.79
N ARG A 779 -2.09 6.24 8.22
CA ARG A 779 -1.28 6.53 9.42
C ARG A 779 -0.29 7.68 9.19
N ASP A 780 0.55 7.52 8.17
CA ASP A 780 1.60 8.44 7.75
C ASP A 780 1.16 9.25 6.52
N LEU A 781 0.37 8.64 5.62
CA LEU A 781 -0.23 9.31 4.46
C LEU A 781 -1.47 10.12 4.88
N LYS A 782 -1.50 11.42 4.56
CA LYS A 782 -2.52 12.36 5.06
C LYS A 782 -3.25 13.13 3.95
N THR A 783 -3.36 12.55 2.76
CA THR A 783 -4.03 13.21 1.62
C THR A 783 -4.77 12.23 0.72
N ILE A 784 -5.98 12.64 0.32
CA ILE A 784 -6.79 11.97 -0.71
C ILE A 784 -6.98 12.93 -1.88
N ARG A 785 -6.68 12.48 -3.09
CA ARG A 785 -6.86 13.21 -4.35
C ARG A 785 -8.14 12.77 -5.05
N PHE A 786 -8.96 13.73 -5.47
CA PHE A 786 -10.10 13.52 -6.34
C PHE A 786 -9.80 14.11 -7.73
N GLU A 787 -9.95 13.29 -8.77
CA GLU A 787 -9.78 13.69 -10.17
C GLU A 787 -11.04 14.30 -10.76
N ASP A 788 -10.89 15.39 -11.52
CA ASP A 788 -11.96 16.10 -12.24
C ASP A 788 -13.18 16.38 -11.35
N TYR A 789 -12.93 16.70 -10.08
CA TYR A 789 -13.95 16.92 -9.07
C TYR A 789 -13.96 18.39 -8.66
N ASN A 790 -14.90 19.15 -9.23
CA ASN A 790 -15.12 20.56 -8.91
C ASN A 790 -16.20 20.76 -7.82
N GLY A 791 -16.60 19.68 -7.14
CA GLY A 791 -17.56 19.74 -6.04
C GLY A 791 -16.91 20.08 -4.69
N THR A 792 -17.70 19.94 -3.64
CA THR A 792 -17.40 20.34 -2.26
C THR A 792 -17.41 19.12 -1.31
N PHE A 793 -17.05 19.31 -0.05
CA PHE A 793 -17.18 18.30 0.99
C PHE A 793 -18.10 18.79 2.12
N ASP A 794 -19.02 17.91 2.54
CA ASP A 794 -19.78 18.13 3.77
C ASP A 794 -18.87 17.83 4.95
N LEU A 795 -18.25 18.88 5.50
CA LEU A 795 -17.31 18.77 6.61
C LEU A 795 -18.01 18.31 7.91
N SER A 796 -19.31 18.58 8.07
CA SER A 796 -20.07 18.16 9.27
C SER A 796 -20.39 16.67 9.26
N ALA A 797 -20.63 16.09 8.08
CA ALA A 797 -20.85 14.65 7.89
C ALA A 797 -19.55 13.88 7.62
N SER A 798 -18.41 14.55 7.63
CA SER A 798 -17.08 13.97 7.44
C SER A 798 -16.35 13.80 8.77
N LYS A 799 -15.35 12.92 8.81
CA LYS A 799 -14.48 12.72 9.98
C LYS A 799 -13.01 12.77 9.56
N ASN A 800 -12.20 13.42 10.39
CA ASN A 800 -10.76 13.55 10.21
C ASN A 800 -10.37 14.28 8.91
N ILE A 801 -11.14 15.30 8.49
CA ILE A 801 -10.81 16.18 7.37
C ILE A 801 -10.33 17.53 7.91
N ALA A 802 -9.06 17.85 7.67
CA ALA A 802 -8.45 19.12 8.06
C ALA A 802 -8.86 20.26 7.10
N GLY A 803 -9.11 19.93 5.83
CA GLY A 803 -9.56 20.86 4.79
C GLY A 803 -9.21 20.34 3.40
N PHE A 804 -9.25 21.20 2.39
CA PHE A 804 -8.95 20.80 1.01
C PHE A 804 -8.51 21.99 0.15
N SER A 805 -7.77 21.71 -0.92
CA SER A 805 -7.37 22.69 -1.93
C SER A 805 -7.58 22.16 -3.35
N HIS A 806 -7.70 23.09 -4.29
CA HIS A 806 -7.81 22.78 -5.72
C HIS A 806 -6.50 23.12 -6.43
N PHE A 807 -6.05 22.23 -7.31
CA PHE A 807 -4.89 22.44 -8.17
C PHE A 807 -5.19 21.86 -9.55
N GLU A 808 -5.32 22.72 -10.54
CA GLU A 808 -5.79 22.36 -11.90
C GLU A 808 -7.13 21.59 -11.83
N ASN A 809 -7.20 20.38 -12.39
CA ASN A 809 -8.38 19.50 -12.34
C ASN A 809 -8.38 18.53 -11.14
N HIS A 810 -7.54 18.76 -10.13
CA HIS A 810 -7.38 17.90 -8.96
C HIS A 810 -7.87 18.61 -7.70
N THR A 811 -8.52 17.87 -6.81
CA THR A 811 -8.89 18.34 -5.47
C THR A 811 -8.19 17.49 -4.42
N TYR A 812 -7.36 18.12 -3.59
CA TYR A 812 -6.57 17.47 -2.55
C TYR A 812 -7.24 17.68 -1.20
N VAL A 813 -7.82 16.62 -0.64
CA VAL A 813 -8.39 16.60 0.71
C VAL A 813 -7.29 16.28 1.72
N SER A 814 -7.02 17.23 2.60
CA SER A 814 -6.04 17.12 3.68
C SER A 814 -6.69 16.46 4.90
N LEU A 815 -6.03 15.45 5.45
CA LEU A 815 -6.54 14.68 6.58
C LEU A 815 -5.98 15.17 7.92
N GLY A 816 -6.75 14.92 8.99
CA GLY A 816 -6.29 15.11 10.36
C GLY A 816 -5.34 14.02 10.84
N THR A 817 -5.14 13.91 12.15
CA THR A 817 -4.12 13.04 12.73
C THR A 817 -4.53 11.58 12.93
N GLN A 818 -5.81 11.22 12.72
CA GLN A 818 -6.28 9.83 12.87
C GLN A 818 -5.80 8.94 11.69
N ASP A 819 -5.81 7.62 11.92
CA ASP A 819 -5.40 6.60 10.93
C ASP A 819 -6.53 6.19 9.96
N TYR A 820 -7.66 6.89 10.02
CA TYR A 820 -8.81 6.70 9.14
C TYR A 820 -9.40 8.05 8.71
N ALA A 821 -10.19 8.05 7.65
CA ALA A 821 -10.97 9.22 7.24
C ALA A 821 -12.33 8.80 6.69
N LEU A 822 -13.36 9.58 6.99
CA LEU A 822 -14.69 9.44 6.39
C LEU A 822 -14.99 10.73 5.63
N ILE A 823 -15.12 10.64 4.31
CA ILE A 823 -15.27 11.79 3.42
C ILE A 823 -16.65 11.75 2.79
N THR A 824 -17.46 12.80 3.01
CA THR A 824 -18.77 12.96 2.40
C THR A 824 -18.70 14.03 1.31
N THR A 825 -18.86 13.64 0.05
CA THR A 825 -18.88 14.58 -1.08
C THR A 825 -20.25 15.27 -1.18
N ALA A 826 -20.26 16.53 -1.62
CA ALA A 826 -21.47 17.32 -1.82
C ALA A 826 -21.39 18.15 -3.11
N GLN A 827 -22.52 18.72 -3.53
CA GLN A 827 -22.64 19.50 -4.78
C GLN A 827 -22.71 21.03 -4.58
N SER A 828 -22.82 21.53 -3.34
CA SER A 828 -23.01 22.96 -3.03
C SER A 828 -21.72 23.80 -3.13
N LEU A 829 -21.80 25.05 -3.60
CA LEU A 829 -20.64 25.94 -3.71
C LEU A 829 -20.43 26.85 -2.48
N GLU A 830 -21.41 26.98 -1.59
CA GLU A 830 -21.28 27.84 -0.41
C GLU A 830 -20.88 27.06 0.85
N HIS A 831 -19.69 27.38 1.37
CA HIS A 831 -19.21 26.88 2.65
C HIS A 831 -19.52 27.87 3.78
N LYS A 832 -20.30 27.41 4.76
CA LYS A 832 -20.53 28.16 6.01
C LYS A 832 -19.48 27.88 7.08
N GLN A 833 -18.62 26.88 6.88
CA GLN A 833 -17.55 26.51 7.82
C GLN A 833 -16.19 26.99 7.32
N ALA A 834 -15.34 27.42 8.26
CA ALA A 834 -13.94 27.69 8.01
C ALA A 834 -13.10 26.40 8.00
N TYR A 835 -12.08 26.33 7.15
CA TYR A 835 -11.17 25.18 7.05
C TYR A 835 -9.79 25.56 6.49
N MET A 836 -8.80 24.69 6.69
CA MET A 836 -7.45 24.88 6.13
C MET A 836 -7.46 24.65 4.61
N LEU A 837 -6.87 25.56 3.84
CA LEU A 837 -6.63 25.36 2.42
C LEU A 837 -5.29 24.67 2.20
N GLU A 838 -4.20 25.30 2.67
CA GLU A 838 -2.85 24.78 2.49
C GLU A 838 -1.93 25.09 3.67
N ALA A 839 -0.93 24.25 3.90
CA ALA A 839 0.17 24.51 4.83
C ALA A 839 1.46 23.84 4.36
N ASN A 840 2.62 24.48 4.56
CA ASN A 840 3.94 23.87 4.30
C ASN A 840 4.53 23.14 5.52
N GLY A 841 3.70 22.76 6.49
CA GLY A 841 4.09 22.06 7.70
C GLY A 841 3.14 20.90 8.00
N LYS A 842 3.66 19.87 8.65
CA LYS A 842 2.88 18.70 9.09
C LYS A 842 1.87 19.11 10.16
N LEU A 843 0.69 18.50 10.11
CA LEU A 843 -0.31 18.64 11.17
C LEU A 843 0.06 17.70 12.33
N ALA A 844 0.58 18.26 13.41
CA ALA A 844 0.98 17.53 14.61
C ALA A 844 -0.21 17.21 15.53
N ALA A 845 -1.25 18.05 15.51
CA ALA A 845 -2.52 17.80 16.18
C ALA A 845 -3.65 18.48 15.39
N PHE A 846 -4.84 17.87 15.43
CA PHE A 846 -6.05 18.40 14.83
C PHE A 846 -7.24 18.09 15.72
N GLU A 847 -8.02 19.12 16.02
CA GLU A 847 -9.27 19.02 16.80
C GLU A 847 -10.38 19.73 16.02
N ASP A 848 -11.55 19.10 15.95
CA ASP A 848 -12.72 19.60 15.23
C ASP A 848 -13.99 19.29 16.02
N ASN A 849 -14.76 20.33 16.36
CA ASN A 849 -16.07 20.20 17.01
C ASN A 849 -17.20 20.86 16.19
N ASN A 850 -17.04 20.96 14.86
CA ASN A 850 -17.91 21.62 13.88
C ASN A 850 -17.96 23.16 13.95
N GLN A 851 -17.89 23.76 15.14
CA GLN A 851 -17.88 25.22 15.30
C GLN A 851 -16.46 25.79 15.36
N THR A 852 -15.55 25.05 16.00
CA THR A 852 -14.15 25.40 16.20
C THR A 852 -13.25 24.29 15.66
N LYS A 853 -12.24 24.68 14.89
CA LYS A 853 -11.17 23.80 14.42
C LYS A 853 -9.82 24.32 14.91
N ILE A 854 -9.03 23.45 15.52
CA ILE A 854 -7.69 23.78 16.04
C ILE A 854 -6.65 22.94 15.30
N TYR A 855 -5.68 23.62 14.71
CA TYR A 855 -4.60 23.04 13.93
C TYR A 855 -3.26 23.34 14.60
N LYS A 856 -2.46 22.32 14.92
CA LYS A 856 -1.08 22.52 15.38
C LYS A 856 -0.11 22.08 14.30
N PHE A 857 0.59 23.03 13.70
CA PHE A 857 1.54 22.80 12.62
C PHE A 857 2.97 22.67 13.11
N LYS A 858 3.74 21.83 12.42
CA LYS A 858 5.18 21.70 12.58
C LYS A 858 5.85 21.50 11.22
N GLY A 859 6.70 22.44 10.81
CA GLY A 859 7.45 22.41 9.56
C GLY A 859 8.96 22.45 9.77
N TYR A 860 9.71 22.22 8.71
CA TYR A 860 11.17 22.42 8.69
C TYR A 860 11.58 23.82 8.23
N MET A 861 10.66 24.53 7.60
CA MET A 861 10.80 25.89 7.08
C MET A 861 9.86 26.85 7.81
N PRO A 862 10.09 28.17 7.74
CA PRO A 862 9.11 29.15 8.21
C PRO A 862 7.74 28.88 7.59
N LEU A 863 6.70 28.90 8.42
CA LEU A 863 5.38 28.47 8.01
C LEU A 863 4.73 29.45 7.01
N TYR A 864 3.99 28.86 6.08
CA TYR A 864 3.04 29.51 5.19
C TYR A 864 1.74 28.72 5.27
N ILE A 865 0.67 29.37 5.74
CA ILE A 865 -0.63 28.73 5.99
C ILE A 865 -1.72 29.57 5.32
N THR A 866 -2.65 28.92 4.64
CA THR A 866 -3.86 29.53 4.10
C THR A 866 -5.10 28.80 4.62
N ALA A 867 -6.17 29.55 4.82
CA ALA A 867 -7.45 29.02 5.29
C ALA A 867 -8.62 29.73 4.59
N HIS A 868 -9.69 28.98 4.35
CA HIS A 868 -10.97 29.56 3.96
C HIS A 868 -11.70 30.00 5.23
N VAL A 869 -12.08 31.26 5.29
CA VAL A 869 -12.73 31.94 6.43
C VAL A 869 -13.92 32.73 5.88
N PRO A 870 -15.11 32.10 5.78
CA PRO A 870 -16.29 32.76 5.25
C PRO A 870 -16.85 33.80 6.23
N ALA A 871 -17.87 34.56 5.79
CA ALA A 871 -18.57 35.50 6.65
C ALA A 871 -19.18 34.78 7.86
N GLY A 872 -19.05 35.36 9.05
CA GLY A 872 -19.46 34.73 10.31
C GLY A 872 -18.38 33.86 10.97
N CYS A 873 -17.21 33.70 10.35
CA CYS A 873 -16.07 33.00 10.93
C CYS A 873 -14.86 33.92 11.16
N GLN A 874 -14.01 33.52 12.10
CA GLN A 874 -12.76 34.18 12.43
C GLN A 874 -11.58 33.20 12.45
N ALA A 875 -10.38 33.74 12.21
CA ALA A 875 -9.14 32.97 12.24
C ALA A 875 -8.09 33.66 13.12
N GLU A 876 -7.68 32.95 14.15
CA GLU A 876 -6.61 33.31 15.07
C GLU A 876 -5.43 32.37 14.88
N ILE A 877 -4.20 32.90 14.99
CA ILE A 877 -3.00 32.08 14.85
C ILE A 877 -1.91 32.58 15.79
N GLN A 878 -1.23 31.64 16.44
CA GLN A 878 -0.10 31.91 17.32
C GLN A 878 1.13 31.07 16.89
N PRO A 879 2.35 31.62 16.90
CA PRO A 879 2.69 33.01 17.23
C PRO A 879 2.12 34.02 16.19
N ASN A 880 2.25 35.31 16.46
CA ASN A 880 1.78 36.32 15.51
C ASN A 880 2.55 36.20 14.16
N PRO A 881 1.83 36.15 13.03
CA PRO A 881 2.47 36.07 11.72
C PRO A 881 3.09 37.42 11.37
N TYR A 882 4.13 37.40 10.54
CA TYR A 882 4.70 38.63 9.99
C TYR A 882 3.76 39.30 8.98
N THR A 883 2.94 38.51 8.29
CA THR A 883 1.91 39.01 7.37
C THR A 883 0.63 38.22 7.59
N LYS A 884 -0.48 38.94 7.80
CA LYS A 884 -1.84 38.42 7.84
C LYS A 884 -2.67 39.21 6.83
N THR A 885 -3.30 38.52 5.88
CA THR A 885 -4.21 39.13 4.90
C THR A 885 -5.49 38.32 4.81
N LEU A 886 -6.64 38.99 4.65
CA LEU A 886 -7.92 38.35 4.34
C LEU A 886 -8.45 38.96 3.04
N LYS A 887 -8.59 38.15 1.99
CA LYS A 887 -9.14 38.58 0.69
C LYS A 887 -10.03 37.47 0.15
N ASN A 888 -11.26 37.81 -0.26
CA ASN A 888 -12.24 36.85 -0.81
C ASN A 888 -12.40 35.60 0.08
N SER A 889 -12.58 35.80 1.39
CA SER A 889 -12.70 34.73 2.39
C SER A 889 -11.47 33.80 2.48
N ILE A 890 -10.29 34.23 1.99
CA ILE A 890 -9.04 33.50 2.14
C ILE A 890 -8.12 34.27 3.08
N ALA A 891 -7.85 33.67 4.24
CA ALA A 891 -6.85 34.15 5.18
C ALA A 891 -5.48 33.56 4.84
N THR A 892 -4.45 34.40 4.76
CA THR A 892 -3.07 33.99 4.50
C THR A 892 -2.17 34.44 5.65
N PHE A 893 -1.38 33.51 6.18
CA PHE A 893 -0.46 33.71 7.29
C PHE A 893 0.97 33.37 6.87
N LYS A 894 1.87 34.35 6.93
CA LYS A 894 3.30 34.17 6.59
C LYS A 894 4.18 34.41 7.82
N PHE A 895 5.11 33.50 8.07
CA PHE A 895 6.03 33.59 9.19
C PHE A 895 7.47 33.82 8.70
N ARG A 896 8.21 34.71 9.37
CA ARG A 896 9.65 34.94 9.06
C ARG A 896 10.55 33.83 9.59
N LYS A 897 10.23 33.29 10.77
CA LYS A 897 11.07 32.33 11.51
C LYS A 897 10.31 31.16 12.12
N ALA A 898 9.05 31.34 12.49
CA ALA A 898 8.28 30.31 13.20
C ALA A 898 8.08 29.07 12.33
N LYS A 899 8.47 27.92 12.89
CA LYS A 899 8.31 26.59 12.28
C LYS A 899 7.19 25.77 12.93
N GLU A 900 6.63 26.31 14.00
CA GLU A 900 5.48 25.75 14.72
C GLU A 900 4.45 26.86 14.89
N ALA A 901 3.18 26.55 14.67
CA ALA A 901 2.08 27.48 14.84
C ALA A 901 0.80 26.73 15.21
N THR A 902 -0.05 27.37 16.02
CA THR A 902 -1.41 26.90 16.32
C THR A 902 -2.39 27.85 15.68
N MET A 903 -3.25 27.35 14.78
CA MET A 903 -4.33 28.10 14.15
C MET A 903 -5.67 27.64 14.73
N ARG A 904 -6.52 28.59 15.14
CA ARG A 904 -7.90 28.37 15.56
C ARG A 904 -8.81 29.02 14.54
N LEU A 905 -9.71 28.24 13.96
CA LEU A 905 -10.81 28.71 13.12
C LEU A 905 -12.11 28.54 13.89
N GLU A 906 -12.92 29.58 13.98
CA GLU A 906 -14.16 29.57 14.75
C GLU A 906 -15.28 30.26 13.97
N CYS A 907 -16.46 29.66 13.94
CA CYS A 907 -17.65 30.18 13.26
C CYS A 907 -18.81 30.35 14.25
N HIS A 908 -19.56 31.44 14.09
CA HIS A 908 -20.67 31.84 14.97
C HIS A 908 -22.05 31.57 14.36
#